data_AF-A0A0G2FCY3-F1
#
_entry.id   AF-A0A0G2FCY3-F1
#
_cell.length_a   1.000
_cell.length_b   1.000
_cell.length_c   1.000
_cell.angle_alpha   90.00
_cell.angle_beta   90.00
_cell.angle_gamma   90.00
#
_symmetry.space_group_name_H-M   'P 1'
#
loop_
_entity.id
_entity.type
_entity.pdbx_description
1 polymer ?
#
loop_
_entity_poly.entity_id
_entity_poly.type
_entity_poly.pdbx_seq_one_letter_code
_entity_poly.pdbx_strand_id
1 'polypeptide(L)'
;MAGLASQARAAAERAVQYSFNCQKPDGHWVAEVSSDATFTSEYVMFKYSMGLDLDTDRDAIKRWLLMDQKPDGSWGLAPELPGNVSTTTEAYLALKILGVEPTHPRLQLARDFMIRHGGVAKVRFFTRFFLATFGLFPYSAVPQPIYALPNGKSESNDFLDELWVDPDNKNVPFAPSLLTSLREGEFLGCGFTAIDMLLAKTFNGLRTLQPLRSRSRRKCIEWLLEHQEEAGDWAGFFPPMHGSIWALILEGYPLDSKPVVLGLAALERLAFEDCNGKRISATVSPVWDTALMVSALSDAGFGKDGRVQRAVDWVKEKQLSPDGHGDWRVYSPNSQGNGWSFEYDNTWYPDVDDTAVVIMSLLKQDPSILTSSHSIQNSVVWILGMQNHDGGWGAFDCNNDKLWLHKIPFSDMDSLCDPSSADITGRIVECFGMLLAHRPSAGISAALRKKIHLSSQRALSYLIKEQEAATNAWWGRWGNNYIYGSSNVLRGLAYFAHSSASGSDKLSTQVQRTISLAVAWFESIQNPDGGWGESLRSYNEPEYVGRGESTAAQTAWAIQALLPFRAASSENIKRGIRWLVTNQSVGDASSVEAGAASWPTHVYTGTGFPNVLYLGYPYYHHAFPITALSEYVRAAENEDNLALAPRIVLDDKIVSALNKRDVLLMVAGSRGDIEPFVRIGDILQHELGFRVRIATHPAHKNRVERQGLEFYSVGGDPRVFANTFNDRPDIVASFVRGDFSALKVTFQRMIASWWLSAIDSSDTDSGLNGVNVDSKIQLEQNTSLERPFVADIVVSTLPTQAHCHVAESLGKPLVLVSIQPDIPTSDYPHMMTMTRPSFNSGRWWNYISHICIQVV
;
A
#
# COMPACT_ATOMS: atom_id res chain seq x y z
N MET A 1 10.24 9.71 48.01
CA MET A 1 9.45 9.25 46.84
C MET A 1 10.43 8.93 45.74
N ALA A 2 10.31 7.76 45.09
CA ALA A 2 11.19 7.40 43.97
C ALA A 2 10.98 8.39 42.80
N GLY A 3 12.06 8.79 42.13
CA GLY A 3 11.99 9.67 40.95
C GLY A 3 11.20 9.03 39.80
N LEU A 4 10.66 9.84 38.89
CA LEU A 4 9.79 9.38 37.81
C LEU A 4 10.43 8.29 36.94
N ALA A 5 11.73 8.39 36.65
CA ALA A 5 12.47 7.35 35.92
C ALA A 5 12.45 5.98 36.62
N SER A 6 12.58 5.95 37.95
CA SER A 6 12.49 4.70 38.72
C SER A 6 11.07 4.11 38.70
N GLN A 7 10.03 4.95 38.72
CA GLN A 7 8.65 4.50 38.59
C GLN A 7 8.35 3.96 37.18
N ALA A 8 8.86 4.63 36.15
CA ALA A 8 8.75 4.21 34.76
C ALA A 8 9.45 2.85 34.52
N ARG A 9 10.66 2.67 35.06
CA ARG A 9 11.40 1.40 35.03
C ARG A 9 10.58 0.28 35.68
N ALA A 10 10.06 0.51 36.89
CA ALA A 10 9.25 -0.49 37.58
C ALA A 10 7.96 -0.84 36.81
N ALA A 11 7.33 0.13 36.14
CA ALA A 11 6.16 -0.12 35.29
C ALA A 11 6.51 -0.96 34.06
N ALA A 12 7.62 -0.65 33.39
CA ALA A 12 8.13 -1.43 32.26
C ALA A 12 8.47 -2.87 32.67
N GLU A 13 9.17 -3.07 33.79
CA GLU A 13 9.54 -4.41 34.29
C GLU A 13 8.32 -5.28 34.61
N ARG A 14 7.27 -4.70 35.21
CA ARG A 14 6.01 -5.42 35.44
C ARG A 14 5.36 -5.83 34.11
N ALA A 15 5.34 -4.92 33.13
CA ALA A 15 4.76 -5.20 31.81
C ALA A 15 5.56 -6.29 31.07
N VAL A 16 6.90 -6.25 31.12
CA VAL A 16 7.78 -7.30 30.58
C VAL A 16 7.44 -8.68 31.16
N GLN A 17 7.23 -8.76 32.48
CA GLN A 17 6.89 -10.03 33.12
C GLN A 17 5.52 -10.54 32.66
N TYR A 18 4.54 -9.64 32.48
CA TYR A 18 3.27 -9.99 31.87
C TYR A 18 3.44 -10.51 30.44
N SER A 19 4.28 -9.86 29.61
CA SER A 19 4.56 -10.33 28.24
C SER A 19 5.06 -11.77 28.24
N PHE A 20 5.99 -12.12 29.13
CA PHE A 20 6.50 -13.49 29.23
C PHE A 20 5.45 -14.51 29.67
N ASN A 21 4.48 -14.11 30.48
CA ASN A 21 3.38 -14.99 30.90
C ASN A 21 2.39 -15.23 29.76
N CYS A 22 2.27 -14.29 28.81
CA CYS A 22 1.38 -14.39 27.65
C CYS A 22 2.04 -15.06 26.43
N GLN A 23 3.33 -15.36 26.48
CA GLN A 23 4.06 -15.98 25.36
C GLN A 23 3.53 -17.39 25.09
N LYS A 24 3.28 -17.71 23.81
CA LYS A 24 2.88 -19.06 23.39
C LYS A 24 4.06 -20.05 23.52
N PRO A 25 3.80 -21.37 23.61
CA PRO A 25 4.86 -22.37 23.82
C PRO A 25 5.97 -22.37 22.75
N ASP A 26 5.63 -22.08 21.50
CA ASP A 26 6.54 -21.95 20.36
C ASP A 26 7.24 -20.58 20.27
N GLY A 27 6.93 -19.66 21.19
CA GLY A 27 7.65 -18.40 21.39
C GLY A 27 6.96 -17.16 20.83
N HIS A 28 5.91 -17.27 20.03
CA HIS A 28 5.23 -16.11 19.47
C HIS A 28 4.21 -15.49 20.45
N TRP A 29 3.77 -14.28 20.12
CA TRP A 29 2.63 -13.62 20.75
C TRP A 29 1.53 -13.43 19.72
N VAL A 30 0.30 -13.65 20.16
CA VAL A 30 -0.89 -13.35 19.40
C VAL A 30 -2.01 -13.03 20.39
N ALA A 31 -2.76 -11.98 20.11
CA ALA A 31 -4.01 -11.69 20.78
C ALA A 31 -5.15 -11.72 19.77
N GLU A 32 -6.39 -11.70 20.27
CA GLU A 32 -7.53 -11.46 19.40
C GLU A 32 -7.40 -10.08 18.74
N VAL A 33 -7.52 -10.03 17.41
CA VAL A 33 -7.78 -8.78 16.69
C VAL A 33 -9.29 -8.54 16.73
N SER A 34 -9.73 -7.72 17.67
CA SER A 34 -11.16 -7.42 17.82
C SER A 34 -11.62 -6.50 16.69
N SER A 35 -12.84 -6.73 16.19
CA SER A 35 -13.48 -5.90 15.17
C SER A 35 -14.93 -5.60 15.58
N ASP A 36 -15.87 -5.47 14.65
CA ASP A 36 -17.28 -5.28 14.96
C ASP A 36 -18.08 -6.60 14.83
N ALA A 37 -19.39 -6.54 15.11
CA ALA A 37 -20.26 -7.70 15.06
C ALA A 37 -20.53 -8.27 13.66
N THR A 38 -20.06 -7.64 12.57
CA THR A 38 -20.35 -8.08 11.19
C THR A 38 -19.74 -9.44 10.90
N PHE A 39 -18.46 -9.67 11.18
CA PHE A 39 -17.79 -10.96 10.88
C PHE A 39 -18.46 -12.15 11.58
N THR A 40 -18.81 -12.01 12.86
CA THR A 40 -19.53 -13.06 13.59
C THR A 40 -20.94 -13.27 13.01
N SER A 41 -21.61 -12.20 12.60
CA SER A 41 -22.94 -12.27 11.98
C SER A 41 -22.89 -12.94 10.60
N GLU A 42 -21.94 -12.55 9.77
CA GLU A 42 -21.67 -13.12 8.45
C GLU A 42 -21.26 -14.59 8.56
N TYR A 43 -20.50 -14.97 9.58
CA TYR A 43 -20.17 -16.38 9.86
C TYR A 43 -21.42 -17.21 10.19
N VAL A 44 -22.36 -16.67 10.97
CA VAL A 44 -23.66 -17.32 11.21
C VAL A 44 -24.44 -17.49 9.89
N MET A 45 -24.51 -16.44 9.09
CA MET A 45 -25.17 -16.49 7.77
C MET A 45 -24.48 -17.48 6.82
N PHE A 46 -23.15 -17.56 6.86
CA PHE A 46 -22.33 -18.46 6.06
C PHE A 46 -22.56 -19.93 6.46
N LYS A 47 -22.46 -20.28 7.75
CA LYS A 47 -22.73 -21.65 8.19
C LYS A 47 -24.17 -22.05 7.85
N TYR A 48 -25.12 -21.15 8.10
CA TYR A 48 -26.53 -21.41 7.82
C TYR A 48 -26.79 -21.65 6.33
N SER A 49 -26.23 -20.81 5.45
CA SER A 49 -26.43 -20.94 4.00
C SER A 49 -25.85 -22.25 3.43
N MET A 50 -24.78 -22.75 4.05
CA MET A 50 -24.12 -24.00 3.68
C MET A 50 -24.71 -25.24 4.36
N GLY A 51 -25.69 -25.09 5.25
CA GLY A 51 -26.25 -26.19 6.04
C GLY A 51 -25.23 -26.82 7.00
N LEU A 52 -24.23 -26.05 7.43
CA LEU A 52 -23.23 -26.48 8.40
C LEU A 52 -23.79 -26.42 9.82
N ASP A 53 -23.17 -27.19 10.73
CA ASP A 53 -23.59 -27.23 12.12
C ASP A 53 -23.42 -25.87 12.80
N LEU A 54 -24.56 -25.30 13.22
CA LEU A 54 -24.63 -24.09 14.02
C LEU A 54 -24.98 -24.39 15.48
N ASP A 55 -25.49 -25.58 15.79
CA ASP A 55 -26.04 -25.89 17.10
C ASP A 55 -24.95 -25.96 18.18
N THR A 56 -23.78 -26.48 17.83
CA THR A 56 -22.62 -26.55 18.74
C THR A 56 -22.21 -25.18 19.29
N ASP A 57 -22.18 -24.15 18.43
CA ASP A 57 -21.72 -22.80 18.78
C ASP A 57 -22.86 -21.83 19.13
N ARG A 58 -24.12 -22.28 18.96
CA ARG A 58 -25.32 -21.43 18.93
C ARG A 58 -25.44 -20.50 20.13
N ASP A 59 -25.26 -21.04 21.34
CA ASP A 59 -25.43 -20.28 22.58
C ASP A 59 -24.22 -19.40 22.90
N ALA A 60 -23.01 -19.83 22.52
CA ALA A 60 -21.81 -19.02 22.68
C ALA A 60 -21.84 -17.78 21.78
N ILE A 61 -22.26 -17.93 20.52
CA ILE A 61 -22.40 -16.80 19.59
C ILE A 61 -23.53 -15.86 20.02
N LYS A 62 -24.69 -16.41 20.42
CA LYS A 62 -25.81 -15.61 20.95
C LYS A 62 -25.36 -14.76 22.14
N ARG A 63 -24.63 -15.36 23.08
CA ARG A 63 -24.14 -14.66 24.28
C ARG A 63 -23.24 -13.48 23.90
N TRP A 64 -22.31 -13.69 22.97
CA TRP A 64 -21.40 -12.63 22.55
C TRP A 64 -22.13 -11.48 21.84
N LEU A 65 -22.97 -11.79 20.83
CA LEU A 65 -23.73 -10.76 20.10
C LEU A 65 -24.62 -9.94 21.04
N LEU A 66 -25.30 -10.58 22.00
CA LEU A 66 -26.13 -9.90 22.98
C LEU A 66 -25.32 -9.14 24.03
N MET A 67 -24.06 -9.52 24.30
CA MET A 67 -23.15 -8.79 25.18
C MET A 67 -22.65 -7.51 24.50
N ASP A 68 -22.24 -7.61 23.23
CA ASP A 68 -21.70 -6.49 22.44
C ASP A 68 -22.75 -5.40 22.13
N GLN A 69 -24.04 -5.72 22.22
CA GLN A 69 -25.12 -4.78 21.94
C GLN A 69 -25.11 -3.57 22.88
N LYS A 70 -25.09 -2.36 22.28
CA LYS A 70 -25.13 -1.07 22.98
C LYS A 70 -26.46 -0.84 23.72
N PRO A 71 -26.49 0.09 24.70
CA PRO A 71 -27.70 0.37 25.48
C PRO A 71 -28.92 0.82 24.67
N ASP A 72 -28.72 1.45 23.52
CA ASP A 72 -29.80 1.89 22.62
C ASP A 72 -30.33 0.79 21.68
N GLY A 73 -29.78 -0.43 21.80
CA GLY A 73 -30.12 -1.59 20.98
C GLY A 73 -29.27 -1.77 19.73
N SER A 74 -28.37 -0.84 19.41
CA SER A 74 -27.55 -0.92 18.21
C SER A 74 -26.25 -1.72 18.40
N TRP A 75 -25.61 -2.03 17.28
CA TRP A 75 -24.19 -2.42 17.20
C TRP A 75 -23.44 -1.39 16.37
N GLY A 76 -22.20 -1.08 16.75
CA GLY A 76 -21.37 -0.06 16.10
C GLY A 76 -20.10 -0.64 15.48
N LEU A 77 -19.35 0.19 14.74
CA LEU A 77 -18.08 -0.21 14.11
C LEU A 77 -16.90 -0.35 15.09
N ALA A 78 -17.07 0.19 16.30
CA ALA A 78 -16.13 0.07 17.41
C ALA A 78 -16.89 0.26 18.75
N PRO A 79 -16.31 -0.18 19.88
CA PRO A 79 -16.94 -0.04 21.21
C PRO A 79 -17.32 1.40 21.56
N GLU A 80 -16.47 2.37 21.24
CA GLU A 80 -16.62 3.79 21.55
C GLU A 80 -17.46 4.59 20.55
N LEU A 81 -17.73 4.03 19.36
CA LEU A 81 -18.50 4.71 18.32
C LEU A 81 -20.02 4.53 18.49
N PRO A 82 -20.85 5.42 17.93
CA PRO A 82 -22.30 5.24 17.88
C PRO A 82 -22.72 3.98 17.09
N GLY A 83 -24.01 3.63 17.20
CA GLY A 83 -24.62 2.55 16.42
C GLY A 83 -24.49 2.74 14.92
N ASN A 84 -24.31 1.64 14.18
CA ASN A 84 -24.24 1.58 12.73
C ASN A 84 -25.40 0.74 12.17
N VAL A 85 -26.04 1.25 11.12
CA VAL A 85 -27.24 0.64 10.51
C VAL A 85 -26.92 -0.73 9.89
N SER A 86 -25.75 -0.87 9.26
CA SER A 86 -25.32 -2.11 8.61
C SER A 86 -24.97 -3.18 9.66
N THR A 87 -24.10 -2.84 10.61
CA THR A 87 -23.71 -3.74 11.71
C THR A 87 -24.91 -4.20 12.52
N THR A 88 -25.85 -3.29 12.82
CA THR A 88 -27.08 -3.63 13.55
C THR A 88 -27.99 -4.56 12.75
N THR A 89 -28.12 -4.36 11.43
CA THR A 89 -28.94 -5.23 10.55
C THR A 89 -28.38 -6.65 10.53
N GLU A 90 -27.07 -6.79 10.37
CA GLU A 90 -26.41 -8.10 10.29
C GLU A 90 -26.49 -8.85 11.63
N ALA A 91 -26.21 -8.17 12.74
CA ALA A 91 -26.35 -8.75 14.09
C ALA A 91 -27.79 -9.17 14.39
N TYR A 92 -28.78 -8.35 14.01
CA TYR A 92 -30.20 -8.69 14.17
C TYR A 92 -30.58 -9.94 13.35
N LEU A 93 -30.16 -10.01 12.09
CA LEU A 93 -30.42 -11.17 11.23
C LEU A 93 -29.76 -12.44 11.80
N ALA A 94 -28.50 -12.35 12.23
CA ALA A 94 -27.79 -13.47 12.83
C ALA A 94 -28.50 -13.97 14.10
N LEU A 95 -28.95 -13.08 14.99
CA LEU A 95 -29.71 -13.45 16.19
C LEU A 95 -31.05 -14.13 15.84
N LYS A 96 -31.77 -13.67 14.80
CA LYS A 96 -32.98 -14.35 14.32
C LYS A 96 -32.70 -15.75 13.76
N ILE A 97 -31.63 -15.91 12.96
CA ILE A 97 -31.18 -17.23 12.47
C ILE A 97 -30.83 -18.16 13.64
N LEU A 98 -30.24 -17.62 14.71
CA LEU A 98 -29.90 -18.36 15.91
C LEU A 98 -31.11 -18.68 16.81
N GLY A 99 -32.32 -18.22 16.46
CA GLY A 99 -33.58 -18.52 17.14
C GLY A 99 -33.99 -17.50 18.21
N VAL A 100 -33.45 -16.28 18.19
CA VAL A 100 -33.93 -15.19 19.05
C VAL A 100 -35.16 -14.55 18.41
N GLU A 101 -36.29 -14.60 19.12
CA GLU A 101 -37.56 -14.07 18.63
C GLU A 101 -37.54 -12.52 18.51
N PRO A 102 -38.20 -11.91 17.50
CA PRO A 102 -38.32 -10.46 17.37
C PRO A 102 -38.98 -9.75 18.56
N THR A 103 -39.72 -10.50 19.38
CA THR A 103 -40.34 -10.00 20.63
C THR A 103 -39.36 -9.89 21.79
N HIS A 104 -38.14 -10.43 21.65
CA HIS A 104 -37.09 -10.32 22.65
C HIS A 104 -36.72 -8.84 22.89
N PRO A 105 -36.63 -8.36 24.15
CA PRO A 105 -36.43 -6.94 24.44
C PRO A 105 -35.20 -6.32 23.76
N ARG A 106 -34.09 -7.07 23.67
CA ARG A 106 -32.86 -6.64 22.97
C ARG A 106 -33.09 -6.44 21.46
N LEU A 107 -33.89 -7.30 20.82
CA LEU A 107 -34.21 -7.16 19.38
C LEU A 107 -35.22 -6.03 19.13
N GLN A 108 -36.16 -5.79 20.05
CA GLN A 108 -37.07 -4.65 19.96
C GLN A 108 -36.31 -3.31 19.97
N LEU A 109 -35.32 -3.15 20.85
CA LEU A 109 -34.46 -1.96 20.86
C LEU A 109 -33.68 -1.81 19.55
N ALA A 110 -33.11 -2.89 19.03
CA ALA A 110 -32.41 -2.89 17.75
C ALA A 110 -33.33 -2.46 16.59
N ARG A 111 -34.54 -3.00 16.52
CA ARG A 111 -35.55 -2.60 15.55
C ARG A 111 -35.91 -1.11 15.67
N ASP A 112 -36.14 -0.63 16.88
CA ASP A 112 -36.50 0.77 17.13
C ASP A 112 -35.34 1.72 16.78
N PHE A 113 -34.08 1.29 16.98
CA PHE A 113 -32.91 1.97 16.43
C PHE A 113 -32.93 1.98 14.90
N MET A 114 -33.13 0.82 14.26
CA MET A 114 -33.14 0.68 12.80
C MET A 114 -34.17 1.58 12.13
N ILE A 115 -35.43 1.58 12.61
CA ILE A 115 -36.49 2.42 12.06
C ILE A 115 -36.16 3.91 12.19
N ARG A 116 -35.60 4.34 13.32
CA ARG A 116 -35.16 5.74 13.54
C ARG A 116 -34.04 6.19 12.59
N HIS A 117 -33.22 5.26 12.09
CA HIS A 117 -32.05 5.56 11.26
C HIS A 117 -32.25 5.21 9.77
N GLY A 118 -33.50 5.05 9.33
CA GLY A 118 -33.84 4.85 7.92
C GLY A 118 -33.90 3.39 7.46
N GLY A 119 -33.79 2.43 8.39
CA GLY A 119 -33.99 1.01 8.16
C GLY A 119 -32.98 0.37 7.21
N VAL A 120 -33.33 -0.83 6.72
CA VAL A 120 -32.49 -1.63 5.81
C VAL A 120 -32.11 -0.87 4.53
N ALA A 121 -32.90 0.11 4.10
CA ALA A 121 -32.60 0.93 2.92
C ALA A 121 -31.29 1.74 3.00
N LYS A 122 -30.76 1.92 4.22
CA LYS A 122 -29.53 2.70 4.49
C LYS A 122 -28.29 1.85 4.73
N VAL A 123 -28.35 0.52 4.57
CA VAL A 123 -27.18 -0.35 4.75
C VAL A 123 -26.17 -0.23 3.60
N ARG A 124 -24.90 -0.51 3.89
CA ARG A 124 -23.76 -0.49 2.94
C ARG A 124 -23.88 -1.58 1.88
N PHE A 125 -23.11 -1.47 0.80
CA PHE A 125 -23.13 -2.41 -0.31
C PHE A 125 -22.92 -3.86 0.14
N PHE A 126 -21.92 -4.14 0.96
CA PHE A 126 -21.64 -5.51 1.43
C PHE A 126 -22.85 -6.15 2.13
N THR A 127 -23.50 -5.42 3.04
CA THR A 127 -24.73 -5.90 3.70
C THR A 127 -25.83 -6.17 2.68
N ARG A 128 -26.02 -5.30 1.68
CA ARG A 128 -27.00 -5.54 0.60
C ARG A 128 -26.68 -6.83 -0.17
N PHE A 129 -25.41 -7.08 -0.46
CA PHE A 129 -24.97 -8.30 -1.13
C PHE A 129 -25.36 -9.55 -0.32
N PHE A 130 -25.04 -9.59 0.98
CA PHE A 130 -25.44 -10.70 1.86
C PHE A 130 -26.96 -10.87 1.90
N LEU A 131 -27.71 -9.80 2.16
CA LEU A 131 -29.18 -9.83 2.23
C LEU A 131 -29.80 -10.30 0.91
N ALA A 132 -29.23 -9.92 -0.23
CA ALA A 132 -29.69 -10.36 -1.54
C ALA A 132 -29.55 -11.87 -1.74
N THR A 133 -28.52 -12.51 -1.18
CA THR A 133 -28.36 -13.97 -1.29
C THR A 133 -29.51 -14.76 -0.62
N PHE A 134 -30.20 -14.14 0.35
CA PHE A 134 -31.36 -14.70 1.04
C PHE A 134 -32.72 -14.14 0.56
N GLY A 135 -32.71 -13.24 -0.45
CA GLY A 135 -33.92 -12.58 -0.96
C GLY A 135 -34.47 -11.49 -0.05
N LEU A 136 -33.68 -10.98 0.90
CA LEU A 136 -34.07 -9.92 1.85
C LEU A 136 -33.81 -8.51 1.32
N PHE A 137 -33.11 -8.40 0.20
CA PHE A 137 -32.83 -7.15 -0.49
C PHE A 137 -32.94 -7.36 -2.00
N PRO A 138 -33.63 -6.47 -2.75
CA PRO A 138 -33.78 -6.65 -4.18
C PRO A 138 -32.46 -6.45 -4.90
N TYR A 139 -32.05 -7.45 -5.70
CA TYR A 139 -30.82 -7.36 -6.48
C TYR A 139 -31.02 -7.99 -7.85
N SER A 140 -31.01 -7.18 -8.91
CA SER A 140 -31.31 -7.63 -10.27
C SER A 140 -30.35 -8.71 -10.80
N ALA A 141 -29.15 -8.81 -10.22
CA ALA A 141 -28.17 -9.85 -10.53
C ALA A 141 -28.49 -11.21 -9.87
N VAL A 142 -29.29 -11.22 -8.81
CA VAL A 142 -29.74 -12.39 -8.05
C VAL A 142 -31.27 -12.39 -8.12
N PRO A 143 -31.85 -12.78 -9.27
CA PRO A 143 -33.29 -12.67 -9.49
C PRO A 143 -34.10 -13.56 -8.55
N GLN A 144 -33.47 -14.57 -7.94
CA GLN A 144 -34.06 -15.45 -6.93
C GLN A 144 -33.08 -15.69 -5.78
N PRO A 145 -33.58 -15.89 -4.54
CA PRO A 145 -32.74 -16.18 -3.39
C PRO A 145 -31.90 -17.44 -3.63
N ILE A 146 -30.59 -17.31 -3.42
CA ILE A 146 -29.63 -18.42 -3.53
C ILE A 146 -29.88 -19.40 -2.37
N TYR A 147 -30.04 -18.87 -1.16
CA TYR A 147 -30.19 -19.64 0.07
C TYR A 147 -31.58 -19.43 0.70
N ALA A 148 -32.08 -20.46 1.39
CA ALA A 148 -33.35 -20.39 2.12
C ALA A 148 -33.13 -19.76 3.50
N LEU A 149 -34.18 -19.18 4.09
CA LEU A 149 -34.26 -18.82 5.51
C LEU A 149 -35.27 -19.72 6.23
N PRO A 150 -35.45 -19.62 7.56
CA PRO A 150 -36.40 -20.48 8.28
C PRO A 150 -37.85 -20.38 7.77
N ASN A 151 -38.24 -19.24 7.18
CA ASN A 151 -39.53 -19.04 6.51
C ASN A 151 -39.55 -19.52 5.04
N GLY A 152 -38.50 -20.18 4.56
CA GLY A 152 -38.39 -20.72 3.20
C GLY A 152 -37.62 -19.83 2.22
N LYS A 153 -37.79 -20.10 0.92
CA LYS A 153 -37.27 -19.27 -0.18
C LYS A 153 -38.41 -18.45 -0.79
N SER A 154 -38.25 -17.13 -0.84
CA SER A 154 -39.19 -16.21 -1.49
C SER A 154 -38.42 -15.03 -2.10
N GLU A 155 -38.83 -14.56 -3.28
CA GLU A 155 -38.31 -13.31 -3.87
C GLU A 155 -38.77 -12.07 -3.08
N SER A 156 -39.95 -12.16 -2.45
CA SER A 156 -40.49 -11.15 -1.54
C SER A 156 -40.36 -11.65 -0.10
N ASN A 157 -39.14 -12.02 0.31
CA ASN A 157 -38.90 -12.56 1.64
C ASN A 157 -39.22 -11.50 2.72
N ASP A 158 -40.05 -11.87 3.68
CA ASP A 158 -40.56 -11.02 4.75
C ASP A 158 -39.78 -11.16 6.07
N PHE A 159 -38.72 -11.98 6.10
CA PHE A 159 -37.99 -12.34 7.33
C PHE A 159 -37.30 -11.15 8.03
N LEU A 160 -37.21 -9.97 7.40
CA LEU A 160 -36.66 -8.75 7.99
C LEU A 160 -37.58 -7.53 7.78
N ASP A 161 -38.86 -7.72 7.47
CA ASP A 161 -39.78 -6.62 7.15
C ASP A 161 -39.94 -5.61 8.28
N GLU A 162 -39.79 -6.07 9.53
CA GLU A 162 -39.85 -5.21 10.70
C GLU A 162 -38.69 -4.18 10.77
N LEU A 163 -37.61 -4.36 10.01
CA LEU A 163 -36.48 -3.42 9.94
C LEU A 163 -36.60 -2.43 8.76
N TRP A 164 -37.57 -2.62 7.87
CA TRP A 164 -37.84 -1.68 6.79
C TRP A 164 -38.74 -0.55 7.28
N VAL A 165 -38.42 0.69 6.91
CA VAL A 165 -39.31 1.84 7.16
C VAL A 165 -40.58 1.73 6.33
N ASP A 166 -40.45 1.21 5.11
CA ASP A 166 -41.54 0.92 4.18
C ASP A 166 -41.34 -0.50 3.62
N PRO A 167 -41.89 -1.54 4.28
CA PRO A 167 -41.73 -2.94 3.83
C PRO A 167 -42.47 -3.23 2.52
N ASP A 168 -43.46 -2.40 2.14
CA ASP A 168 -44.21 -2.55 0.89
C ASP A 168 -43.40 -2.03 -0.32
N ASN A 169 -42.43 -1.14 -0.10
CA ASN A 169 -41.54 -0.60 -1.12
C ASN A 169 -40.06 -0.72 -0.77
N LYS A 170 -39.49 -1.88 -1.09
CA LYS A 170 -38.07 -2.19 -0.88
C LYS A 170 -37.14 -1.71 -2.01
N ASN A 171 -37.63 -0.92 -2.97
CA ASN A 171 -36.84 -0.55 -4.15
C ASN A 171 -35.79 0.53 -3.83
N VAL A 172 -34.58 0.08 -3.53
CA VAL A 172 -33.45 0.95 -3.19
C VAL A 172 -32.51 1.06 -4.40
N PRO A 173 -32.25 2.27 -4.93
CA PRO A 173 -31.29 2.47 -6.00
C PRO A 173 -29.89 1.99 -5.60
N PHE A 174 -29.23 1.34 -6.56
CA PHE A 174 -27.85 0.87 -6.40
C PHE A 174 -26.84 2.02 -6.37
N ALA A 175 -27.06 3.03 -7.18
CA ALA A 175 -26.24 4.22 -7.30
C ALA A 175 -27.12 5.48 -7.33
N PRO A 176 -26.56 6.67 -7.06
CA PRO A 176 -27.26 7.94 -7.27
C PRO A 176 -27.78 8.06 -8.71
N SER A 177 -28.83 8.85 -8.91
CA SER A 177 -29.34 9.11 -10.26
C SER A 177 -28.30 9.88 -11.08
N LEU A 178 -28.23 9.62 -12.39
CA LEU A 178 -27.31 10.34 -13.29
C LEU A 178 -27.47 11.86 -13.18
N LEU A 179 -28.71 12.35 -13.01
CA LEU A 179 -28.99 13.77 -12.85
C LEU A 179 -28.41 14.31 -11.53
N THR A 180 -28.51 13.54 -10.45
CA THR A 180 -27.93 13.90 -9.14
C THR A 180 -26.42 13.99 -9.25
N SER A 181 -25.76 12.95 -9.79
CA SER A 181 -24.30 12.94 -9.95
C SER A 181 -23.78 14.06 -10.85
N LEU A 182 -24.50 14.38 -11.94
CA LEU A 182 -24.15 15.52 -12.80
C LEU A 182 -24.29 16.86 -12.08
N ARG A 183 -25.33 17.02 -11.24
CA ARG A 183 -25.56 18.24 -10.46
C ARG A 183 -24.49 18.44 -9.38
N GLU A 184 -24.01 17.35 -8.79
CA GLU A 184 -22.98 17.34 -7.75
C GLU A 184 -21.55 17.43 -8.33
N GLY A 185 -21.39 17.38 -9.65
CA GLY A 185 -20.09 17.48 -10.33
C GLY A 185 -19.28 16.16 -10.32
N GLU A 186 -19.89 15.04 -9.94
CA GLU A 186 -19.27 13.71 -9.91
C GLU A 186 -19.31 13.05 -11.31
N PHE A 187 -18.66 13.68 -12.29
CA PHE A 187 -18.73 13.25 -13.70
C PHE A 187 -18.20 11.83 -13.94
N LEU A 188 -17.12 11.45 -13.26
CA LEU A 188 -16.53 10.12 -13.41
C LEU A 188 -17.44 9.03 -12.82
N GLY A 189 -17.96 9.25 -11.61
CA GLY A 189 -18.94 8.34 -11.00
C GLY A 189 -20.24 8.25 -11.81
N CYS A 190 -20.69 9.37 -12.39
CA CYS A 190 -21.80 9.39 -13.34
C CYS A 190 -21.52 8.52 -14.57
N GLY A 191 -20.30 8.61 -15.13
CA GLY A 191 -19.85 7.78 -16.25
C GLY A 191 -19.89 6.29 -15.92
N PHE A 192 -19.32 5.88 -14.79
CA PHE A 192 -19.38 4.49 -14.34
C PHE A 192 -20.80 4.01 -14.09
N THR A 193 -21.63 4.82 -13.46
CA THR A 193 -23.04 4.50 -13.22
C THR A 193 -23.80 4.31 -14.54
N ALA A 194 -23.56 5.18 -15.52
CA ALA A 194 -24.18 5.04 -16.85
C ALA A 194 -23.74 3.74 -17.55
N ILE A 195 -22.45 3.41 -17.47
CA ILE A 195 -21.91 2.15 -18.02
C ILE A 195 -22.51 0.95 -17.32
N ASP A 196 -22.57 0.94 -15.98
CA ASP A 196 -23.17 -0.14 -15.21
C ASP A 196 -24.65 -0.33 -15.56
N MET A 197 -25.42 0.76 -15.62
CA MET A 197 -26.82 0.73 -16.05
C MET A 197 -26.99 0.18 -17.48
N LEU A 198 -26.10 0.54 -18.40
CA LEU A 198 -26.10 0.03 -19.78
C LEU A 198 -25.76 -1.46 -19.82
N LEU A 199 -24.74 -1.90 -19.10
CA LEU A 199 -24.35 -3.31 -19.00
C LEU A 199 -25.49 -4.13 -18.38
N ALA A 200 -26.06 -3.67 -17.28
CA ALA A 200 -27.14 -4.37 -16.58
C ALA A 200 -28.43 -4.43 -17.40
N LYS A 201 -28.93 -3.29 -17.90
CA LYS A 201 -30.24 -3.21 -18.57
C LYS A 201 -30.20 -3.64 -20.03
N THR A 202 -29.15 -3.28 -20.77
CA THR A 202 -29.08 -3.51 -22.22
C THR A 202 -28.42 -4.85 -22.55
N PHE A 203 -27.36 -5.21 -21.81
CA PHE A 203 -26.58 -6.41 -22.10
C PHE A 203 -26.80 -7.56 -21.11
N ASN A 204 -27.76 -7.43 -20.18
CA ASN A 204 -28.02 -8.40 -19.11
C ASN A 204 -26.73 -8.80 -18.36
N GLY A 205 -25.86 -7.83 -18.09
CA GLY A 205 -24.54 -8.03 -17.47
C GLY A 205 -23.60 -8.94 -18.28
N LEU A 206 -23.75 -8.97 -19.61
CA LEU A 206 -23.03 -9.87 -20.52
C LEU A 206 -23.26 -11.38 -20.25
N ARG A 207 -24.26 -11.73 -19.43
CA ARG A 207 -24.58 -13.13 -19.06
C ARG A 207 -25.10 -13.96 -20.23
N THR A 208 -25.60 -13.31 -21.28
CA THR A 208 -26.14 -13.97 -22.47
C THR A 208 -25.03 -14.57 -23.36
N LEU A 209 -23.77 -14.17 -23.20
CA LEU A 209 -22.62 -14.71 -23.93
C LEU A 209 -22.08 -15.98 -23.25
N GLN A 210 -22.85 -17.07 -23.33
CA GLN A 210 -22.64 -18.32 -22.57
C GLN A 210 -21.21 -18.91 -22.61
N PRO A 211 -20.50 -18.98 -23.76
CA PRO A 211 -19.13 -19.52 -23.79
C PRO A 211 -18.14 -18.63 -23.03
N LEU A 212 -18.28 -17.31 -23.12
CA LEU A 212 -17.41 -16.36 -22.42
C LEU A 212 -17.70 -16.37 -20.92
N ARG A 213 -18.97 -16.48 -20.50
CA ARG A 213 -19.33 -16.55 -19.09
C ARG A 213 -18.76 -17.80 -18.43
N SER A 214 -18.89 -18.96 -19.09
CA SER A 214 -18.34 -20.23 -18.59
C SER A 214 -16.82 -20.18 -18.50
N ARG A 215 -16.14 -19.63 -19.52
CA ARG A 215 -14.69 -19.43 -19.49
C ARG A 215 -14.25 -18.47 -18.37
N SER A 216 -15.00 -17.39 -18.15
CA SER A 216 -14.69 -16.39 -17.11
C SER A 216 -14.84 -17.00 -15.72
N ARG A 217 -15.94 -17.73 -15.46
CA ARG A 217 -16.13 -18.47 -14.19
C ARG A 217 -14.99 -19.43 -13.94
N ARG A 218 -14.62 -20.24 -14.94
CA ARG A 218 -13.50 -21.18 -14.82
C ARG A 218 -12.20 -20.48 -14.44
N LYS A 219 -11.88 -19.35 -15.08
CA LYS A 219 -10.70 -18.56 -14.72
C LYS A 219 -10.74 -18.03 -13.29
N CYS A 220 -11.91 -17.59 -12.80
CA CYS A 220 -12.06 -17.19 -11.40
C CYS A 220 -11.78 -18.36 -10.46
N ILE A 221 -12.32 -19.55 -10.75
CA ILE A 221 -12.12 -20.74 -9.92
C ILE A 221 -10.66 -21.23 -9.98
N GLU A 222 -10.03 -21.22 -11.16
CA GLU A 222 -8.60 -21.50 -11.32
C GLU A 222 -7.75 -20.56 -10.47
N TRP A 223 -8.05 -19.25 -10.50
CA TRP A 223 -7.38 -18.26 -9.66
C TRP A 223 -7.60 -18.54 -8.16
N LEU A 224 -8.83 -18.81 -7.72
CA LEU A 224 -9.11 -19.13 -6.31
C LEU A 224 -8.32 -20.36 -5.83
N LEU A 225 -8.25 -21.42 -6.64
CA LEU A 225 -7.52 -22.63 -6.27
C LEU A 225 -6.00 -22.42 -6.25
N GLU A 226 -5.48 -21.54 -7.11
CA GLU A 226 -4.07 -21.15 -7.12
C GLU A 226 -3.71 -20.31 -5.88
N HIS A 227 -4.61 -19.42 -5.46
CA HIS A 227 -4.37 -18.47 -4.36
C HIS A 227 -4.80 -19.02 -2.98
N GLN A 228 -5.14 -20.30 -2.89
CA GLN A 228 -5.38 -20.95 -1.61
C GLN A 228 -4.04 -21.39 -1.01
N GLU A 229 -3.76 -20.94 0.21
CA GLU A 229 -2.60 -21.39 0.98
C GLU A 229 -2.69 -22.90 1.27
N GLU A 230 -1.56 -23.54 1.55
CA GLU A 230 -1.56 -24.96 1.91
C GLU A 230 -2.40 -25.26 3.16
N ALA A 231 -2.46 -24.30 4.09
CA ALA A 231 -3.28 -24.34 5.30
C ALA A 231 -4.77 -24.09 5.04
N GLY A 232 -5.14 -23.63 3.84
CA GLY A 232 -6.52 -23.38 3.39
C GLY A 232 -6.93 -21.92 3.31
N ASP A 233 -6.11 -21.01 3.81
CA ASP A 233 -6.36 -19.57 3.86
C ASP A 233 -6.42 -18.94 2.47
N TRP A 234 -7.20 -17.86 2.37
CA TRP A 234 -7.12 -16.91 1.28
C TRP A 234 -6.84 -15.54 1.88
N ALA A 235 -5.65 -15.01 1.61
CA ALA A 235 -5.21 -13.68 2.04
C ALA A 235 -5.31 -13.40 3.55
N GLY A 236 -5.39 -14.43 4.41
CA GLY A 236 -5.44 -14.24 5.86
C GLY A 236 -6.67 -13.50 6.41
N PHE A 237 -7.69 -13.23 5.57
CA PHE A 237 -8.79 -12.30 5.88
C PHE A 237 -10.16 -12.96 5.70
N PHE A 238 -11.11 -12.72 6.62
CA PHE A 238 -12.40 -13.41 6.62
C PHE A 238 -13.24 -13.26 5.33
N PRO A 239 -13.41 -12.04 4.75
CA PRO A 239 -14.17 -11.84 3.52
C PRO A 239 -13.74 -12.69 2.31
N PRO A 240 -12.46 -12.68 1.88
CA PRO A 240 -12.04 -13.54 0.78
C PRO A 240 -12.18 -15.03 1.13
N MET A 241 -11.92 -15.45 2.38
CA MET A 241 -12.03 -16.86 2.76
C MET A 241 -13.44 -17.44 2.58
N HIS A 242 -14.47 -16.81 3.18
CA HIS A 242 -15.82 -17.34 3.07
C HIS A 242 -16.39 -17.16 1.65
N GLY A 243 -16.02 -16.07 0.96
CA GLY A 243 -16.41 -15.81 -0.42
C GLY A 243 -15.85 -16.87 -1.39
N SER A 244 -14.60 -17.28 -1.20
CA SER A 244 -13.97 -18.37 -1.96
C SER A 244 -14.69 -19.69 -1.78
N ILE A 245 -15.07 -20.03 -0.54
CA ILE A 245 -15.82 -21.28 -0.26
C ILE A 245 -17.20 -21.24 -0.94
N TRP A 246 -17.92 -20.13 -0.83
CA TRP A 246 -19.19 -19.96 -1.56
C TRP A 246 -19.02 -20.11 -3.06
N ALA A 247 -17.99 -19.49 -3.65
CA ALA A 247 -17.73 -19.61 -5.07
C ALA A 247 -17.47 -21.06 -5.49
N LEU A 248 -16.67 -21.81 -4.73
CA LEU A 248 -16.40 -23.24 -4.98
C LEU A 248 -17.67 -24.09 -4.89
N ILE A 249 -18.45 -23.95 -3.82
CA ILE A 249 -19.71 -24.69 -3.65
C ILE A 249 -20.71 -24.37 -4.77
N LEU A 250 -20.85 -23.09 -5.15
CA LEU A 250 -21.73 -22.67 -6.24
C LEU A 250 -21.23 -23.11 -7.63
N GLU A 251 -19.94 -23.38 -7.80
CA GLU A 251 -19.40 -24.03 -8.99
C GLU A 251 -19.66 -25.56 -9.00
N GLY A 252 -20.05 -26.14 -7.86
CA GLY A 252 -20.39 -27.55 -7.73
C GLY A 252 -19.34 -28.41 -7.02
N TYR A 253 -18.39 -27.78 -6.30
CA TYR A 253 -17.46 -28.53 -5.45
C TYR A 253 -18.24 -29.14 -4.27
N PRO A 254 -18.02 -30.43 -3.94
CA PRO A 254 -18.57 -31.04 -2.74
C PRO A 254 -18.01 -30.42 -1.45
N LEU A 255 -18.80 -30.47 -0.36
CA LEU A 255 -18.36 -30.01 0.97
C LEU A 255 -17.15 -30.78 1.52
N ASP A 256 -16.97 -32.04 1.12
CA ASP A 256 -15.85 -32.90 1.49
C ASP A 256 -14.65 -32.78 0.53
N SER A 257 -14.72 -31.90 -0.47
CA SER A 257 -13.58 -31.64 -1.34
C SER A 257 -12.46 -30.94 -0.58
N LYS A 258 -11.20 -31.34 -0.86
CA LYS A 258 -10.00 -30.80 -0.19
C LYS A 258 -9.98 -29.26 -0.08
N PRO A 259 -10.18 -28.46 -1.15
CA PRO A 259 -10.10 -27.00 -1.03
C PRO A 259 -11.19 -26.41 -0.13
N VAL A 260 -12.39 -27.00 -0.13
CA VAL A 260 -13.49 -26.56 0.75
C VAL A 260 -13.19 -26.92 2.21
N VAL A 261 -12.76 -28.15 2.49
CA VAL A 261 -12.43 -28.60 3.85
C VAL A 261 -11.32 -27.75 4.46
N LEU A 262 -10.26 -27.47 3.69
CA LEU A 262 -9.17 -26.60 4.14
C LEU A 262 -9.65 -25.17 4.37
N GLY A 263 -10.48 -24.63 3.47
CA GLY A 263 -11.06 -23.30 3.64
C GLY A 263 -11.93 -23.18 4.90
N LEU A 264 -12.77 -24.18 5.18
CA LEU A 264 -13.57 -24.23 6.40
C LEU A 264 -12.69 -24.30 7.65
N ALA A 265 -11.63 -25.10 7.62
CA ALA A 265 -10.67 -25.17 8.73
C ALA A 265 -9.93 -23.84 8.93
N ALA A 266 -9.65 -23.09 7.87
CA ALA A 266 -9.06 -21.75 7.94
C ALA A 266 -10.01 -20.74 8.61
N LEU A 267 -11.29 -20.73 8.22
CA LEU A 267 -12.29 -19.88 8.87
C LEU A 267 -12.44 -20.17 10.37
N GLU A 268 -12.41 -21.44 10.79
CA GLU A 268 -12.48 -21.79 12.22
C GLU A 268 -11.26 -21.30 13.01
N ARG A 269 -10.08 -21.11 12.38
CA ARG A 269 -8.90 -20.53 13.05
C ARG A 269 -9.06 -19.04 13.39
N LEU A 270 -10.02 -18.35 12.78
CA LEU A 270 -10.36 -16.97 13.12
C LEU A 270 -11.32 -16.87 14.31
N ALA A 271 -11.82 -18.01 14.82
CA ALA A 271 -12.73 -18.01 15.95
C ALA A 271 -12.01 -17.76 17.28
N PHE A 272 -12.58 -16.89 18.10
CA PHE A 272 -12.16 -16.65 19.47
C PHE A 272 -13.31 -16.95 20.42
N GLU A 273 -13.02 -17.63 21.53
CA GLU A 273 -14.02 -17.98 22.54
C GLU A 273 -13.47 -17.73 23.95
N ASP A 274 -14.26 -17.01 24.75
CA ASP A 274 -13.99 -16.71 26.15
C ASP A 274 -15.29 -16.75 26.98
N CYS A 275 -15.24 -16.24 28.21
CA CYS A 275 -16.41 -16.19 29.09
C CYS A 275 -17.59 -15.36 28.53
N ASN A 276 -17.34 -14.45 27.57
CA ASN A 276 -18.38 -13.65 26.93
C ASN A 276 -19.02 -14.36 25.72
N GLY A 277 -18.41 -15.43 25.21
CA GLY A 277 -18.93 -16.25 24.11
C GLY A 277 -17.96 -16.40 22.94
N LYS A 278 -18.47 -16.95 21.83
CA LYS A 278 -17.71 -17.21 20.61
C LYS A 278 -17.95 -16.09 19.59
N ARG A 279 -16.88 -15.63 18.95
CA ARG A 279 -16.88 -14.59 17.91
C ARG A 279 -15.81 -14.87 16.87
N ILE A 280 -15.89 -14.19 15.73
CA ILE A 280 -14.95 -14.34 14.62
C ILE A 280 -14.18 -13.04 14.44
N SER A 281 -12.85 -13.12 14.44
CA SER A 281 -11.98 -12.01 14.10
C SER A 281 -11.89 -11.81 12.58
N ALA A 282 -11.60 -10.58 12.15
CA ALA A 282 -11.42 -10.27 10.73
C ALA A 282 -10.13 -10.91 10.15
N THR A 283 -9.08 -10.97 10.95
CA THR A 283 -7.74 -11.54 10.69
C THR A 283 -7.08 -11.91 12.03
N VAL A 284 -5.85 -12.43 12.01
CA VAL A 284 -4.97 -12.69 13.15
C VAL A 284 -3.62 -12.01 12.94
N SER A 285 -2.99 -11.48 14.00
CA SER A 285 -1.80 -10.63 13.91
C SER A 285 -0.49 -11.21 14.50
N PRO A 286 -0.19 -12.52 14.37
CA PRO A 286 0.90 -13.15 15.13
C PRO A 286 2.29 -12.63 14.77
N VAL A 287 2.59 -12.35 13.50
CA VAL A 287 3.92 -11.87 13.08
C VAL A 287 4.12 -10.44 13.58
N TRP A 288 3.13 -9.59 13.34
CA TRP A 288 3.11 -8.21 13.81
C TRP A 288 3.27 -8.09 15.34
N ASP A 289 2.42 -8.78 16.09
CA ASP A 289 2.42 -8.75 17.55
C ASP A 289 3.76 -9.22 18.10
N THR A 290 4.30 -10.29 17.52
CA THR A 290 5.59 -10.87 17.94
C THR A 290 6.74 -9.91 17.64
N ALA A 291 6.77 -9.28 16.47
CA ALA A 291 7.82 -8.35 16.09
C ALA A 291 7.80 -7.08 16.96
N LEU A 292 6.61 -6.54 17.24
CA LEU A 292 6.43 -5.43 18.19
C LEU A 292 6.87 -5.82 19.61
N MET A 293 6.54 -7.02 20.06
CA MET A 293 6.94 -7.51 21.38
C MET A 293 8.46 -7.70 21.49
N VAL A 294 9.10 -8.32 20.49
CA VAL A 294 10.56 -8.48 20.43
C VAL A 294 11.26 -7.12 20.48
N SER A 295 10.75 -6.14 19.72
CA SER A 295 11.24 -4.77 19.71
C SER A 295 11.14 -4.13 21.12
N ALA A 296 9.96 -4.19 21.73
CA ALA A 296 9.70 -3.61 23.04
C ALA A 296 10.52 -4.26 24.16
N LEU A 297 10.61 -5.58 24.19
CA LEU A 297 11.43 -6.32 25.16
C LEU A 297 12.92 -6.07 24.97
N SER A 298 13.38 -5.87 23.73
CA SER A 298 14.77 -5.50 23.44
C SER A 298 15.08 -4.09 23.95
N ASP A 299 14.18 -3.12 23.74
CA ASP A 299 14.31 -1.76 24.28
C ASP A 299 14.29 -1.73 25.81
N ALA A 300 13.55 -2.66 26.45
CA ALA A 300 13.54 -2.86 27.89
C ALA A 300 14.79 -3.59 28.44
N GLY A 301 15.73 -4.00 27.58
CA GLY A 301 16.99 -4.65 27.97
C GLY A 301 16.93 -6.18 28.05
N PHE A 302 15.85 -6.82 27.59
CA PHE A 302 15.65 -8.28 27.63
C PHE A 302 15.92 -8.97 26.29
N GLY A 303 16.51 -8.29 25.28
CA GLY A 303 16.75 -8.86 23.95
C GLY A 303 17.60 -10.15 23.93
N LYS A 304 18.42 -10.38 24.95
CA LYS A 304 19.25 -11.60 25.10
C LYS A 304 18.58 -12.71 25.93
N ASP A 305 17.37 -12.50 26.42
CA ASP A 305 16.62 -13.51 27.15
C ASP A 305 16.24 -14.67 26.21
N GLY A 306 16.37 -15.92 26.68
CA GLY A 306 16.06 -17.10 25.87
C GLY A 306 14.61 -17.17 25.40
N ARG A 307 13.67 -16.51 26.09
CA ARG A 307 12.28 -16.35 25.64
C ARG A 307 12.17 -15.46 24.41
N VAL A 308 12.90 -14.33 24.39
CA VAL A 308 12.95 -13.42 23.24
C VAL A 308 13.66 -14.11 22.07
N GLN A 309 14.71 -14.89 22.33
CA GLN A 309 15.39 -15.64 21.28
C GLN A 309 14.45 -16.65 20.59
N ARG A 310 13.60 -17.37 21.34
CA ARG A 310 12.60 -18.28 20.73
C ARG A 310 11.62 -17.53 19.82
N ALA A 311 11.18 -16.34 20.22
CA ALA A 311 10.32 -15.51 19.39
C ALA A 311 11.02 -15.05 18.12
N VAL A 312 12.30 -14.67 18.22
CA VAL A 312 13.14 -14.33 17.06
C VAL A 312 13.30 -15.51 16.11
N ASP A 313 13.54 -16.70 16.64
CA ASP A 313 13.66 -17.92 15.83
C ASP A 313 12.34 -18.22 15.11
N TRP A 314 11.22 -18.12 15.82
CA TRP A 314 9.88 -18.26 15.25
C TRP A 314 9.60 -17.24 14.13
N VAL A 315 9.90 -15.94 14.34
CA VAL A 315 9.69 -14.92 13.30
C VAL A 315 10.57 -15.18 12.08
N LYS A 316 11.81 -15.64 12.27
CA LYS A 316 12.70 -16.00 11.15
C LYS A 316 12.15 -17.18 10.34
N GLU A 317 11.51 -18.15 10.99
CA GLU A 317 10.85 -19.26 10.31
C GLU A 317 9.66 -18.81 9.45
N LYS A 318 9.06 -17.65 9.76
CA LYS A 318 7.97 -17.04 8.97
C LYS A 318 8.44 -16.21 7.77
N GLN A 319 9.74 -16.10 7.53
CA GLN A 319 10.26 -15.37 6.38
C GLN A 319 9.90 -16.07 5.07
N LEU A 320 9.31 -15.32 4.12
CA LEU A 320 8.95 -15.87 2.83
C LEU A 320 10.16 -16.13 1.93
N SER A 321 10.02 -17.12 1.04
CA SER A 321 11.09 -17.52 0.11
C SER A 321 11.47 -16.39 -0.87
N PRO A 322 12.76 -16.27 -1.25
CA PRO A 322 13.19 -15.38 -2.33
C PRO A 322 12.49 -15.65 -3.67
N ASP A 323 12.21 -16.92 -3.94
CA ASP A 323 11.50 -17.38 -5.13
C ASP A 323 9.98 -17.41 -4.91
N GLY A 324 9.50 -16.87 -3.79
CA GLY A 324 8.10 -16.88 -3.37
C GLY A 324 7.18 -16.29 -4.42
N HIS A 325 6.01 -16.91 -4.58
CA HIS A 325 4.93 -16.40 -5.41
C HIS A 325 4.16 -15.31 -4.65
N GLY A 326 3.52 -14.40 -5.38
CA GLY A 326 2.76 -13.30 -4.78
C GLY A 326 2.28 -12.31 -5.83
N ASP A 327 1.13 -11.69 -5.58
CA ASP A 327 0.48 -10.80 -6.55
C ASP A 327 1.27 -9.51 -6.78
N TRP A 328 2.11 -9.10 -5.83
CA TRP A 328 3.05 -7.98 -5.97
C TRP A 328 3.98 -8.11 -7.18
N ARG A 329 4.21 -9.33 -7.69
CA ARG A 329 5.00 -9.57 -8.92
C ARG A 329 4.30 -9.05 -10.18
N VAL A 330 2.99 -8.82 -10.16
CA VAL A 330 2.26 -8.23 -11.29
C VAL A 330 2.78 -6.80 -11.56
N TYR A 331 3.01 -6.04 -10.49
CA TYR A 331 3.52 -4.67 -10.58
C TYR A 331 5.05 -4.59 -10.48
N SER A 332 5.69 -5.60 -9.88
CA SER A 332 7.14 -5.67 -9.68
C SER A 332 7.73 -7.03 -10.12
N PRO A 333 7.70 -7.37 -11.43
CA PRO A 333 8.02 -8.72 -11.91
C PRO A 333 9.48 -9.15 -11.72
N ASN A 334 10.39 -8.18 -11.58
CA ASN A 334 11.82 -8.42 -11.40
C ASN A 334 12.25 -8.42 -9.93
N SER A 335 11.34 -8.12 -8.99
CA SER A 335 11.66 -8.14 -7.57
C SER A 335 11.67 -9.58 -7.06
N GLN A 336 12.64 -9.89 -6.21
CA GLN A 336 12.68 -11.15 -5.47
C GLN A 336 11.89 -10.98 -4.19
N GLY A 337 11.18 -12.02 -3.75
CA GLY A 337 10.53 -12.01 -2.44
C GLY A 337 11.57 -11.99 -1.33
N ASN A 338 11.12 -11.67 -0.12
CA ASN A 338 11.79 -11.97 1.18
C ASN A 338 11.04 -11.32 2.34
N GLY A 339 9.78 -10.98 2.13
CA GLY A 339 8.97 -10.28 3.10
C GLY A 339 8.48 -11.19 4.20
N TRP A 340 7.72 -10.59 5.09
CA TRP A 340 6.84 -11.25 6.02
C TRP A 340 5.42 -10.81 5.72
N SER A 341 4.48 -11.64 6.15
CA SER A 341 3.06 -11.32 6.12
C SER A 341 2.59 -11.16 7.56
N PHE A 342 1.48 -10.45 7.73
CA PHE A 342 0.83 -10.23 9.02
C PHE A 342 0.41 -11.53 9.75
N GLU A 343 -0.15 -12.50 9.00
CA GLU A 343 -0.72 -13.75 9.52
C GLU A 343 0.28 -14.91 9.66
N TYR A 344 -0.20 -16.09 10.09
CA TYR A 344 0.62 -17.32 10.14
C TYR A 344 0.98 -17.88 8.76
N ASP A 345 0.00 -17.87 7.86
CA ASP A 345 -0.02 -18.56 6.57
C ASP A 345 -0.63 -17.62 5.51
N ASN A 346 0.22 -16.85 4.83
CA ASN A 346 -0.18 -15.90 3.81
C ASN A 346 0.98 -15.60 2.85
N THR A 347 1.41 -16.60 2.11
CA THR A 347 2.57 -16.52 1.22
C THR A 347 2.35 -15.63 0.01
N TRP A 348 1.09 -15.46 -0.43
CA TRP A 348 0.74 -14.60 -1.57
C TRP A 348 0.85 -13.10 -1.29
N TYR A 349 0.60 -12.67 -0.05
CA TYR A 349 0.43 -11.27 0.31
C TYR A 349 1.35 -10.85 1.48
N PRO A 350 2.69 -10.87 1.29
CA PRO A 350 3.57 -10.17 2.21
C PRO A 350 3.33 -8.66 2.14
N ASP A 351 3.55 -8.00 3.26
CA ASP A 351 3.38 -6.57 3.40
C ASP A 351 4.69 -5.87 3.83
N VAL A 352 4.84 -4.63 3.39
CA VAL A 352 6.10 -3.88 3.54
C VAL A 352 6.31 -3.40 4.98
N ASP A 353 5.25 -3.18 5.74
CA ASP A 353 5.33 -2.70 7.11
C ASP A 353 5.63 -3.79 8.13
N ASP A 354 5.06 -5.00 8.05
CA ASP A 354 5.50 -6.16 8.83
C ASP A 354 6.96 -6.46 8.53
N THR A 355 7.33 -6.48 7.24
CA THR A 355 8.73 -6.67 6.83
C THR A 355 9.64 -5.63 7.47
N ALA A 356 9.26 -4.35 7.49
CA ALA A 356 10.04 -3.30 8.13
C ALA A 356 10.11 -3.47 9.66
N VAL A 357 9.00 -3.78 10.34
CA VAL A 357 8.96 -3.99 11.80
C VAL A 357 9.79 -5.20 12.21
N VAL A 358 9.70 -6.30 11.46
CA VAL A 358 10.52 -7.49 11.70
C VAL A 358 12.00 -7.15 11.58
N ILE A 359 12.44 -6.48 10.50
CA ILE A 359 13.84 -6.05 10.36
C ILE A 359 14.27 -5.18 11.56
N MET A 360 13.47 -4.19 11.94
CA MET A 360 13.78 -3.33 13.09
C MET A 360 13.85 -4.11 14.40
N SER A 361 12.95 -5.06 14.63
CA SER A 361 12.94 -5.89 15.85
C SER A 361 14.20 -6.75 15.96
N LEU A 362 14.62 -7.36 14.85
CA LEU A 362 15.85 -8.17 14.78
C LEU A 362 17.10 -7.32 14.97
N LEU A 363 17.13 -6.10 14.41
CA LEU A 363 18.22 -5.15 14.61
C LEU A 363 18.35 -4.69 16.06
N LYS A 364 17.22 -4.42 16.73
CA LYS A 364 17.21 -4.06 18.15
C LYS A 364 17.66 -5.20 19.04
N GLN A 365 17.31 -6.43 18.67
CA GLN A 365 17.69 -7.63 19.43
C GLN A 365 19.17 -7.96 19.27
N ASP A 366 19.65 -8.06 18.01
CA ASP A 366 21.06 -8.31 17.69
C ASP A 366 21.47 -7.58 16.38
N PRO A 367 22.19 -6.44 16.49
CA PRO A 367 22.73 -5.74 15.33
C PRO A 367 23.66 -6.57 14.44
N SER A 368 24.23 -7.67 14.95
CA SER A 368 25.12 -8.54 14.17
C SER A 368 24.39 -9.25 13.02
N ILE A 369 23.05 -9.30 13.06
CA ILE A 369 22.21 -9.94 12.03
C ILE A 369 22.46 -9.39 10.62
N LEU A 370 22.91 -8.12 10.51
CA LEU A 370 23.27 -7.49 9.23
C LEU A 370 24.48 -8.14 8.54
N THR A 371 25.38 -8.72 9.33
CA THR A 371 26.57 -9.43 8.83
C THR A 371 26.35 -10.93 8.72
N SER A 372 25.52 -11.50 9.62
CA SER A 372 25.33 -12.95 9.72
C SER A 372 24.18 -13.48 8.86
N SER A 373 23.25 -12.63 8.39
CA SER A 373 22.12 -13.04 7.55
C SER A 373 22.02 -12.22 6.27
N HIS A 374 22.21 -12.90 5.13
CA HIS A 374 21.91 -12.33 3.81
C HIS A 374 20.40 -12.13 3.61
N SER A 375 19.56 -12.88 4.34
CA SER A 375 18.11 -12.83 4.20
C SER A 375 17.53 -11.45 4.54
N ILE A 376 18.07 -10.79 5.57
CA ILE A 376 17.65 -9.42 5.94
C ILE A 376 17.96 -8.41 4.83
N GLN A 377 19.11 -8.55 4.16
CA GLN A 377 19.48 -7.67 3.05
C GLN A 377 18.53 -7.86 1.86
N ASN A 378 18.10 -9.10 1.60
CA ASN A 378 17.13 -9.41 0.55
C ASN A 378 15.75 -8.83 0.88
N SER A 379 15.30 -8.87 2.13
CA SER A 379 14.05 -8.21 2.56
C SER A 379 14.10 -6.71 2.34
N VAL A 380 15.24 -6.06 2.59
CA VAL A 380 15.44 -4.63 2.28
C VAL A 380 15.37 -4.38 0.77
N VAL A 381 15.96 -5.27 -0.05
CA VAL A 381 15.85 -5.19 -1.51
C VAL A 381 14.40 -5.33 -1.97
N TRP A 382 13.62 -6.21 -1.35
CA TRP A 382 12.19 -6.35 -1.64
C TRP A 382 11.41 -5.06 -1.30
N ILE A 383 11.60 -4.49 -0.09
CA ILE A 383 11.00 -3.19 0.28
C ILE A 383 11.36 -2.10 -0.75
N LEU A 384 12.62 -2.02 -1.19
CA LEU A 384 13.05 -1.06 -2.22
C LEU A 384 12.32 -1.27 -3.56
N GLY A 385 12.01 -2.51 -3.93
CA GLY A 385 11.27 -2.87 -5.13
C GLY A 385 9.77 -2.56 -5.06
N MET A 386 9.25 -2.29 -3.85
CA MET A 386 7.86 -1.93 -3.60
C MET A 386 7.60 -0.41 -3.53
N GLN A 387 8.64 0.42 -3.70
CA GLN A 387 8.47 1.88 -3.61
C GLN A 387 7.68 2.45 -4.78
N ASN A 388 6.64 3.22 -4.49
CA ASN A 388 5.79 3.88 -5.48
C ASN A 388 6.53 5.02 -6.20
N HIS A 389 6.01 5.44 -7.35
CA HIS A 389 6.60 6.53 -8.15
C HIS A 389 6.65 7.86 -7.38
N ASP A 390 5.65 8.13 -6.54
CA ASP A 390 5.59 9.33 -5.69
C ASP A 390 6.63 9.36 -4.56
N GLY A 391 7.29 8.23 -4.29
CA GLY A 391 8.32 8.07 -3.27
C GLY A 391 7.84 7.44 -1.96
N GLY A 392 6.53 7.23 -1.79
CA GLY A 392 5.97 6.51 -0.65
C GLY A 392 5.81 5.01 -0.91
N TRP A 393 5.10 4.33 0.00
CA TRP A 393 4.74 2.92 -0.08
C TRP A 393 3.29 2.69 0.34
N GLY A 394 2.60 1.82 -0.39
CA GLY A 394 1.39 1.13 0.07
C GLY A 394 1.76 -0.05 0.97
N ALA A 395 0.79 -0.87 1.37
CA ALA A 395 1.01 -2.04 2.22
C ALA A 395 1.58 -3.25 1.45
N PHE A 396 0.99 -3.60 0.30
CA PHE A 396 1.24 -4.87 -0.39
C PHE A 396 1.86 -4.67 -1.79
N ASP A 397 1.43 -3.65 -2.52
CA ASP A 397 1.76 -3.47 -3.93
C ASP A 397 2.46 -2.15 -4.23
N CYS A 398 3.28 -2.14 -5.29
CA CYS A 398 3.76 -0.90 -5.86
C CYS A 398 2.83 -0.35 -6.96
N ASN A 399 2.67 0.97 -6.98
CA ASN A 399 1.88 1.76 -7.93
C ASN A 399 0.42 1.30 -8.06
N ASN A 400 -0.16 0.78 -6.98
CA ASN A 400 -1.59 0.48 -6.87
C ASN A 400 -2.35 1.77 -6.48
N ASP A 401 -2.27 2.79 -7.34
CA ASP A 401 -2.69 4.18 -7.05
C ASP A 401 -3.76 4.72 -8.02
N LYS A 402 -4.47 3.84 -8.72
CA LYS A 402 -5.54 4.20 -9.67
C LYS A 402 -6.85 4.58 -8.97
N LEU A 403 -6.79 5.60 -8.11
CA LEU A 403 -7.89 6.07 -7.24
C LEU A 403 -9.19 6.41 -7.99
N TRP A 404 -9.12 6.67 -9.30
CA TRP A 404 -10.30 6.86 -10.13
C TRP A 404 -11.23 5.62 -10.15
N LEU A 405 -10.71 4.43 -9.85
CA LEU A 405 -11.49 3.19 -9.68
C LEU A 405 -12.42 3.23 -8.47
N HIS A 406 -12.16 4.09 -7.48
CA HIS A 406 -13.06 4.28 -6.33
C HIS A 406 -14.43 4.82 -6.75
N LYS A 407 -14.53 5.43 -7.93
CA LYS A 407 -15.81 5.96 -8.44
C LYS A 407 -16.68 4.90 -9.13
N ILE A 408 -16.27 3.63 -9.15
CA ILE A 408 -17.12 2.52 -9.59
C ILE A 408 -18.24 2.33 -8.54
N PRO A 409 -19.51 2.15 -8.93
CA PRO A 409 -20.65 2.00 -8.01
C PRO A 409 -20.50 0.92 -6.92
N PHE A 410 -19.64 -0.08 -7.15
CA PHE A 410 -19.30 -1.14 -6.18
C PHE A 410 -18.38 -0.65 -5.04
N SER A 411 -17.60 0.41 -5.27
CA SER A 411 -16.56 0.88 -4.36
C SER A 411 -17.09 1.92 -3.37
N ASP A 412 -18.00 1.52 -2.48
CA ASP A 412 -18.55 2.43 -1.46
C ASP A 412 -17.62 2.65 -0.25
N MET A 413 -16.42 2.07 -0.27
CA MET A 413 -15.42 2.13 0.81
C MET A 413 -14.16 2.94 0.47
N ASP A 414 -14.06 3.49 -0.75
CA ASP A 414 -12.88 4.21 -1.27
C ASP A 414 -11.52 3.48 -0.99
N SER A 415 -11.54 2.14 -1.05
CA SER A 415 -10.43 1.29 -0.59
C SER A 415 -10.06 0.17 -1.59
N LEU A 416 -10.41 0.31 -2.88
CA LEU A 416 -10.02 -0.68 -3.91
C LEU A 416 -8.54 -0.63 -4.32
N CYS A 417 -7.81 0.36 -3.84
CA CYS A 417 -6.42 0.62 -4.21
C CYS A 417 -5.57 0.68 -2.95
N ASP A 418 -4.28 0.42 -3.13
CA ASP A 418 -3.27 0.45 -2.07
C ASP A 418 -2.22 1.55 -2.37
N PRO A 419 -2.62 2.84 -2.30
CA PRO A 419 -1.73 3.94 -2.59
C PRO A 419 -0.70 4.14 -1.47
N SER A 420 0.31 4.97 -1.74
CA SER A 420 1.24 5.42 -0.71
C SER A 420 0.53 6.01 0.50
N SER A 421 0.98 5.63 1.70
CA SER A 421 0.51 6.21 2.96
C SER A 421 1.67 6.71 3.84
N ALA A 422 1.40 7.77 4.61
CA ALA A 422 2.44 8.45 5.40
C ALA A 422 2.94 7.62 6.59
N ASP A 423 2.06 6.84 7.22
CA ASP A 423 2.40 5.94 8.33
C ASP A 423 3.33 4.80 7.89
N ILE A 424 3.00 4.10 6.79
CA ILE A 424 3.88 3.07 6.23
C ILE A 424 5.22 3.68 5.78
N THR A 425 5.15 4.78 5.03
CA THR A 425 6.36 5.44 4.53
C THR A 425 7.26 5.91 5.67
N GLY A 426 6.70 6.50 6.73
CA GLY A 426 7.44 6.90 7.92
C GLY A 426 8.14 5.73 8.60
N ARG A 427 7.48 4.56 8.67
CA ARG A 427 8.03 3.34 9.24
C ARG A 427 9.18 2.74 8.42
N ILE A 428 9.06 2.74 7.10
CA ILE A 428 10.14 2.32 6.21
C ILE A 428 11.33 3.27 6.33
N VAL A 429 11.08 4.58 6.43
CA VAL A 429 12.14 5.58 6.68
C VAL A 429 12.82 5.34 8.03
N GLU A 430 12.10 4.94 9.08
CA GLU A 430 12.70 4.52 10.35
C GLU A 430 13.60 3.30 10.19
N CYS A 431 13.11 2.26 9.52
CA CYS A 431 13.88 1.04 9.24
C CYS A 431 15.17 1.37 8.45
N PHE A 432 15.05 2.18 7.39
CA PHE A 432 16.19 2.63 6.60
C PHE A 432 17.15 3.50 7.41
N GLY A 433 16.64 4.39 8.25
CA GLY A 433 17.43 5.17 9.20
C GLY A 433 18.24 4.29 10.13
N MET A 434 17.62 3.27 10.72
CA MET A 434 18.30 2.27 11.56
C MET A 434 19.40 1.53 10.79
N LEU A 435 19.15 1.09 9.56
CA LEU A 435 20.15 0.41 8.73
C LEU A 435 21.35 1.31 8.40
N LEU A 436 21.10 2.56 8.06
CA LEU A 436 22.13 3.55 7.69
C LEU A 436 22.96 4.02 8.88
N ALA A 437 22.34 4.09 10.06
CA ALA A 437 22.97 4.46 11.33
C ALA A 437 24.11 3.52 11.75
N HIS A 438 24.05 2.24 11.34
CA HIS A 438 25.09 1.28 11.64
C HIS A 438 26.36 1.58 10.81
N ARG A 439 27.55 1.35 11.39
CA ARG A 439 28.83 1.70 10.76
C ARG A 439 28.97 1.06 9.36
N PRO A 440 29.62 1.72 8.38
CA PRO A 440 29.81 1.19 7.02
C PRO A 440 30.44 -0.21 6.94
N SER A 441 31.18 -0.63 7.97
CA SER A 441 31.76 -1.97 8.10
C SER A 441 30.77 -3.05 8.53
N ALA A 442 29.49 -2.73 8.76
CA ALA A 442 28.47 -3.59 9.38
C ALA A 442 27.68 -4.49 8.39
N GLY A 443 28.28 -4.90 7.28
CA GLY A 443 27.74 -5.97 6.42
C GLY A 443 26.84 -5.55 5.27
N ILE A 444 26.28 -4.33 5.26
CA ILE A 444 25.48 -3.81 4.12
C ILE A 444 26.43 -3.30 3.03
N SER A 445 26.28 -3.80 1.80
CA SER A 445 27.09 -3.37 0.66
C SER A 445 26.95 -1.86 0.38
N ALA A 446 28.03 -1.23 -0.11
CA ALA A 446 27.99 0.19 -0.47
C ALA A 446 26.91 0.51 -1.52
N ALA A 447 26.66 -0.44 -2.44
CA ALA A 447 25.60 -0.33 -3.44
C ALA A 447 24.20 -0.32 -2.82
N LEU A 448 23.92 -1.25 -1.90
CA LEU A 448 22.63 -1.30 -1.20
C LEU A 448 22.44 -0.05 -0.32
N ARG A 449 23.48 0.38 0.38
CA ARG A 449 23.47 1.64 1.15
C ARG A 449 23.12 2.85 0.28
N LYS A 450 23.67 2.95 -0.94
CA LYS A 450 23.34 4.00 -1.91
C LYS A 450 21.86 3.94 -2.34
N LYS A 451 21.32 2.74 -2.56
CA LYS A 451 19.89 2.55 -2.90
C LYS A 451 18.96 2.96 -1.76
N ILE A 452 19.24 2.52 -0.53
CA ILE A 452 18.50 2.90 0.68
C ILE A 452 18.48 4.43 0.84
N HIS A 453 19.64 5.07 0.66
CA HIS A 453 19.77 6.51 0.75
C HIS A 453 18.92 7.26 -0.29
N LEU A 454 19.00 6.83 -1.56
CA LEU A 454 18.20 7.38 -2.66
C LEU A 454 16.71 7.25 -2.42
N SER A 455 16.28 6.06 -2.01
CA SER A 455 14.89 5.76 -1.70
C SER A 455 14.39 6.60 -0.53
N SER A 456 15.22 6.80 0.50
CA SER A 456 14.92 7.67 1.65
C SER A 456 14.70 9.12 1.21
N GLN A 457 15.49 9.68 0.29
CA GLN A 457 15.29 11.06 -0.18
C GLN A 457 13.93 11.28 -0.87
N ARG A 458 13.50 10.29 -1.67
CA ARG A 458 12.17 10.29 -2.30
C ARG A 458 11.07 10.21 -1.24
N ALA A 459 11.24 9.33 -0.26
CA ALA A 459 10.33 9.19 0.87
C ALA A 459 10.20 10.47 1.69
N LEU A 460 11.32 11.13 2.01
CA LEU A 460 11.32 12.42 2.71
C LEU A 460 10.55 13.49 1.92
N SER A 461 10.72 13.52 0.60
CA SER A 461 10.00 14.46 -0.28
C SER A 461 8.49 14.18 -0.30
N TYR A 462 8.10 12.91 -0.35
CA TYR A 462 6.71 12.48 -0.22
C TYR A 462 6.13 12.92 1.14
N LEU A 463 6.80 12.61 2.25
CA LEU A 463 6.33 12.95 3.59
C LEU A 463 6.20 14.47 3.80
N ILE A 464 7.11 15.29 3.27
CA ILE A 464 6.97 16.75 3.31
C ILE A 464 5.72 17.22 2.57
N LYS A 465 5.39 16.59 1.43
CA LYS A 465 4.22 16.93 0.62
C LYS A 465 2.92 16.50 1.31
N GLU A 466 2.91 15.33 1.95
CA GLU A 466 1.74 14.77 2.62
C GLU A 466 1.48 15.35 4.01
N GLN A 467 2.35 16.22 4.53
CA GLN A 467 2.07 16.94 5.78
C GLN A 467 0.90 17.92 5.54
N GLU A 468 -0.21 17.71 6.23
CA GLU A 468 -1.39 18.53 6.05
C GLU A 468 -1.19 19.93 6.63
N ALA A 469 -1.38 20.97 5.82
CA ALA A 469 -1.17 22.35 6.25
C ALA A 469 -2.14 22.81 7.35
N ALA A 470 -3.32 22.19 7.46
CA ALA A 470 -4.34 22.55 8.44
C ALA A 470 -3.97 22.08 9.87
N THR A 471 -3.30 20.93 9.97
CA THR A 471 -3.01 20.25 11.24
C THR A 471 -1.51 20.26 11.55
N ASN A 472 -0.65 20.40 10.53
CA ASN A 472 0.78 20.12 10.55
C ASN A 472 1.12 18.66 10.91
N ALA A 473 0.15 17.76 10.75
CA ALA A 473 0.23 16.35 11.07
C ALA A 473 0.12 15.50 9.79
N TRP A 474 0.31 14.20 9.93
CA TRP A 474 0.09 13.21 8.88
C TRP A 474 -1.06 12.30 9.25
N TRP A 475 -1.93 12.06 8.27
CA TRP A 475 -3.06 11.14 8.38
C TRP A 475 -2.58 9.69 8.55
N GLY A 476 -3.25 8.92 9.41
CA GLY A 476 -2.93 7.52 9.69
C GLY A 476 -3.86 6.56 8.97
N ARG A 477 -3.35 5.78 8.02
CA ARG A 477 -4.15 4.83 7.22
C ARG A 477 -4.50 3.57 8.00
N TRP A 478 -3.57 3.05 8.81
CA TRP A 478 -3.67 1.74 9.47
C TRP A 478 -3.80 1.81 10.99
N GLY A 479 -3.59 2.99 11.58
CA GLY A 479 -3.79 3.24 13.01
C GLY A 479 -4.45 4.60 13.23
N ASN A 480 -5.21 4.70 14.32
CA ASN A 480 -6.05 5.85 14.65
C ASN A 480 -5.26 7.00 15.29
N ASN A 481 -5.15 8.18 14.67
CA ASN A 481 -5.24 8.52 13.24
C ASN A 481 -4.04 9.43 12.97
N TYR A 482 -4.18 10.73 13.18
CA TYR A 482 -3.09 11.69 13.02
C TYR A 482 -1.97 11.52 14.05
N ILE A 483 -2.31 11.08 15.28
CA ILE A 483 -1.32 10.72 16.30
C ILE A 483 -0.48 9.56 15.80
N TYR A 484 -1.12 8.52 15.25
CA TYR A 484 -0.43 7.35 14.73
C TYR A 484 0.45 7.70 13.53
N GLY A 485 -0.13 8.32 12.50
CA GLY A 485 0.60 8.72 11.28
C GLY A 485 1.79 9.61 11.60
N SER A 486 1.56 10.68 12.36
CA SER A 486 2.63 11.63 12.71
C SER A 486 3.72 11.01 13.60
N SER A 487 3.38 10.07 14.48
CA SER A 487 4.38 9.40 15.30
C SER A 487 5.34 8.54 14.47
N ASN A 488 4.83 7.78 13.51
CA ASN A 488 5.64 6.96 12.60
C ASN A 488 6.55 7.83 11.74
N VAL A 489 6.01 8.93 11.20
CA VAL A 489 6.79 9.88 10.42
C VAL A 489 7.89 10.51 11.27
N LEU A 490 7.58 11.03 12.46
CA LEU A 490 8.58 11.69 13.31
C LEU A 490 9.69 10.73 13.78
N ARG A 491 9.36 9.47 14.09
CA ARG A 491 10.36 8.44 14.41
C ARG A 491 11.32 8.22 13.24
N GLY A 492 10.80 8.12 12.00
CA GLY A 492 11.63 8.01 10.80
C GLY A 492 12.48 9.25 10.55
N LEU A 493 11.87 10.44 10.59
CA LEU A 493 12.54 11.72 10.36
C LEU A 493 13.66 12.01 11.36
N ALA A 494 13.61 11.44 12.58
CA ALA A 494 14.66 11.60 13.59
C ALA A 494 16.05 11.21 13.06
N TYR A 495 16.15 10.18 12.22
CA TYR A 495 17.42 9.73 11.62
C TYR A 495 17.98 10.68 10.57
N PHE A 496 17.14 11.57 10.02
CA PHE A 496 17.48 12.48 8.92
C PHE A 496 17.49 13.95 9.32
N ALA A 497 17.13 14.27 10.58
CA ALA A 497 17.05 15.63 11.08
C ALA A 497 18.37 16.41 10.89
N HIS A 498 19.54 15.82 11.16
CA HIS A 498 20.82 16.56 11.22
C HIS A 498 21.60 16.64 9.90
N SER A 499 20.92 16.43 8.78
CA SER A 499 21.50 16.30 7.44
C SER A 499 21.99 17.62 6.81
N SER A 500 22.63 18.54 7.54
CA SER A 500 23.55 19.49 6.89
C SER A 500 24.46 20.20 7.88
N ALA A 501 25.78 20.04 7.72
CA ALA A 501 26.77 20.92 8.36
C ALA A 501 27.03 22.20 7.54
N SER A 502 26.52 22.30 6.31
CA SER A 502 26.78 23.45 5.41
C SER A 502 25.57 24.38 5.19
N GLY A 503 24.38 24.03 5.66
CA GLY A 503 23.18 24.88 5.52
C GLY A 503 22.73 25.15 4.08
N SER A 504 23.24 24.40 3.10
CA SER A 504 22.96 24.63 1.67
C SER A 504 21.93 23.67 1.06
N ASP A 505 21.52 22.62 1.77
CA ASP A 505 20.53 21.65 1.26
C ASP A 505 19.08 22.05 1.60
N LYS A 506 18.28 22.24 0.56
CA LYS A 506 16.86 22.62 0.64
C LYS A 506 16.02 21.54 1.30
N LEU A 507 16.29 20.26 1.00
CA LEU A 507 15.52 19.14 1.54
C LEU A 507 15.68 19.06 3.05
N SER A 508 16.91 19.11 3.54
CA SER A 508 17.21 19.09 4.98
C SER A 508 16.55 20.25 5.74
N THR A 509 16.51 21.44 5.14
CA THR A 509 15.80 22.60 5.73
C THR A 509 14.29 22.35 5.81
N GLN A 510 13.70 21.76 4.78
CA GLN A 510 12.28 21.41 4.76
C GLN A 510 11.94 20.33 5.78
N VAL A 511 12.76 19.27 5.88
CA VAL A 511 12.62 18.21 6.89
C VAL A 511 12.61 18.82 8.29
N GLN A 512 13.57 19.69 8.61
CA GLN A 512 13.64 20.36 9.92
C GLN A 512 12.42 21.22 10.23
N ARG A 513 11.92 21.96 9.24
CA ARG A 513 10.68 22.74 9.38
C ARG A 513 9.49 21.83 9.65
N THR A 514 9.34 20.78 8.88
CA THR A 514 8.26 19.80 8.97
C THR A 514 8.25 19.08 10.32
N ILE A 515 9.41 18.66 10.82
CA ILE A 515 9.59 18.13 12.19
C ILE A 515 9.12 19.16 13.21
N SER A 516 9.61 20.39 13.13
CA SER A 516 9.32 21.43 14.12
C SER A 516 7.82 21.71 14.24
N LEU A 517 7.10 21.75 13.12
CA LEU A 517 5.67 21.98 13.09
C LEU A 517 4.88 20.80 13.71
N ALA A 518 5.24 19.56 13.38
CA ALA A 518 4.57 18.38 13.92
C ALA A 518 4.84 18.18 15.42
N VAL A 519 6.07 18.46 15.88
CA VAL A 519 6.41 18.42 17.31
C VAL A 519 5.58 19.45 18.10
N ALA A 520 5.44 20.67 17.56
CA ALA A 520 4.59 21.70 18.18
C ALA A 520 3.10 21.29 18.19
N TRP A 521 2.63 20.59 17.15
CA TRP A 521 1.28 20.03 17.12
C TRP A 521 1.07 19.02 18.25
N PHE A 522 1.96 18.04 18.42
CA PHE A 522 1.89 17.07 19.53
C PHE A 522 1.85 17.75 20.91
N GLU A 523 2.66 18.78 21.12
CA GLU A 523 2.66 19.56 22.36
C GLU A 523 1.32 20.28 22.59
N SER A 524 0.65 20.71 21.51
CA SER A 524 -0.63 21.44 21.57
C SER A 524 -1.86 20.55 21.82
N ILE A 525 -1.80 19.27 21.47
CA ILE A 525 -2.93 18.33 21.59
C ILE A 525 -2.86 17.42 22.84
N GLN A 526 -1.88 17.63 23.72
CA GLN A 526 -1.78 16.84 24.95
C GLN A 526 -2.98 17.10 25.87
N ASN A 527 -3.63 16.03 26.35
CA ASN A 527 -4.78 16.15 27.22
C ASN A 527 -4.42 16.74 28.60
N PRO A 528 -5.39 17.31 29.35
CA PRO A 528 -5.17 17.84 30.69
C PRO A 528 -4.65 16.80 31.70
N ASP A 529 -4.99 15.52 31.54
CA ASP A 529 -4.53 14.40 32.37
C ASP A 529 -3.06 14.02 32.10
N GLY A 530 -2.47 14.53 31.03
CA GLY A 530 -1.09 14.29 30.62
C GLY A 530 -0.93 13.23 29.52
N GLY A 531 -1.97 12.48 29.17
CA GLY A 531 -1.91 11.53 28.07
C GLY A 531 -2.19 12.16 26.71
N TRP A 532 -2.23 11.33 25.68
CA TRP A 532 -2.70 11.66 24.34
C TRP A 532 -3.79 10.68 23.90
N GLY A 533 -4.75 11.21 23.17
CA GLY A 533 -5.96 10.52 22.77
C GLY A 533 -6.50 11.06 21.46
N GLU A 534 -6.94 10.18 20.57
CA GLU A 534 -7.62 10.53 19.32
C GLU A 534 -8.78 9.58 19.07
N SER A 535 -9.95 10.15 18.81
CA SER A 535 -11.17 9.41 18.49
C SER A 535 -11.14 8.94 17.03
N LEU A 536 -11.69 7.74 16.77
CA LEU A 536 -11.94 7.25 15.41
C LEU A 536 -12.84 8.18 14.58
N ARG A 537 -13.60 9.07 15.24
CA ARG A 537 -14.37 10.12 14.55
C ARG A 537 -13.48 11.07 13.75
N SER A 538 -12.19 11.20 14.10
CA SER A 538 -11.22 12.03 13.38
C SER A 538 -11.08 11.69 11.89
N TYR A 539 -11.48 10.50 11.45
CA TYR A 539 -11.49 10.13 10.03
C TYR A 539 -12.49 10.93 9.19
N ASN A 540 -13.59 11.40 9.78
CA ASN A 540 -14.65 12.13 9.08
C ASN A 540 -14.97 13.50 9.70
N GLU A 541 -14.55 13.73 10.94
CA GLU A 541 -14.92 14.89 11.75
C GLU A 541 -13.65 15.66 12.18
N PRO A 542 -13.30 16.75 11.48
CA PRO A 542 -12.06 17.51 11.73
C PRO A 542 -11.87 18.01 13.16
N GLU A 543 -12.95 18.21 13.91
CA GLU A 543 -12.91 18.62 15.31
C GLU A 543 -12.35 17.57 16.27
N TYR A 544 -12.24 16.30 15.85
CA TYR A 544 -11.67 15.19 16.61
C TYR A 544 -10.20 14.91 16.26
N VAL A 545 -9.62 15.66 15.31
CA VAL A 545 -8.20 15.50 14.94
C VAL A 545 -7.30 15.73 16.16
N GLY A 546 -6.52 14.71 16.51
CA GLY A 546 -5.66 14.70 17.70
C GLY A 546 -6.42 14.84 19.03
N ARG A 547 -7.73 14.53 19.05
CA ARG A 547 -8.59 14.71 20.24
C ARG A 547 -9.41 13.46 20.54
N GLY A 548 -9.35 13.02 21.79
CA GLY A 548 -10.03 11.84 22.30
C GLY A 548 -9.62 11.55 23.73
N GLU A 549 -10.22 10.51 24.32
CA GLU A 549 -9.76 9.99 25.61
C GLU A 549 -8.32 9.50 25.50
N SER A 550 -7.50 9.76 26.51
CA SER A 550 -6.12 9.27 26.51
C SER A 550 -6.06 7.76 26.53
N THR A 551 -5.29 7.19 25.62
CA THR A 551 -5.05 5.74 25.54
C THR A 551 -3.57 5.44 25.74
N ALA A 552 -3.25 4.24 26.20
CA ALA A 552 -1.86 3.84 26.42
C ALA A 552 -1.06 3.79 25.11
N ALA A 553 -1.65 3.27 24.03
CA ALA A 553 -1.01 3.22 22.73
C ALA A 553 -0.73 4.64 22.19
N GLN A 554 -1.74 5.52 22.12
CA GLN A 554 -1.56 6.88 21.57
C GLN A 554 -0.67 7.76 22.45
N THR A 555 -0.74 7.61 23.77
CA THR A 555 0.20 8.28 24.70
C THR A 555 1.64 7.81 24.45
N ALA A 556 1.86 6.51 24.26
CA ALA A 556 3.17 5.97 23.94
C ALA A 556 3.68 6.44 22.58
N TRP A 557 2.82 6.50 21.56
CA TRP A 557 3.15 7.05 20.23
C TRP A 557 3.59 8.52 20.32
N ALA A 558 2.86 9.36 21.05
CA ALA A 558 3.22 10.76 21.25
C ALA A 558 4.56 10.91 21.99
N ILE A 559 4.81 10.12 23.02
CA ILE A 559 6.10 10.13 23.74
C ILE A 559 7.24 9.74 22.79
N GLN A 560 7.08 8.64 22.04
CA GLN A 560 8.07 8.17 21.07
C GLN A 560 8.31 9.18 19.94
N ALA A 561 7.29 9.96 19.58
CA ALA A 561 7.40 11.03 18.59
C ALA A 561 8.17 12.26 19.12
N LEU A 562 7.99 12.60 20.39
CA LEU A 562 8.57 13.80 21.02
C LEU A 562 10.00 13.57 21.54
N LEU A 563 10.27 12.39 22.08
CA LEU A 563 11.53 12.07 22.79
C LEU A 563 12.80 12.26 21.94
N PRO A 564 12.81 12.04 20.61
CA PRO A 564 13.97 12.35 19.77
C PRO A 564 14.28 13.85 19.65
N PHE A 565 13.31 14.73 19.89
CA PHE A 565 13.39 16.17 19.61
C PHE A 565 13.24 17.05 20.86
N ARG A 566 13.01 16.44 22.03
CA ARG A 566 12.83 17.11 23.32
C ARG A 566 13.57 16.35 24.40
N ALA A 567 14.13 17.09 25.36
CA ALA A 567 14.75 16.47 26.53
C ALA A 567 13.73 15.65 27.33
N ALA A 568 14.14 14.51 27.88
CA ALA A 568 13.31 13.72 28.79
C ALA A 568 12.83 14.53 30.02
N SER A 569 13.53 15.62 30.33
CA SER A 569 13.14 16.57 31.37
C SER A 569 11.95 17.46 31.02
N SER A 570 11.52 17.51 29.74
CA SER A 570 10.36 18.26 29.26
C SER A 570 9.08 17.86 29.98
N GLU A 571 8.26 18.86 30.33
CA GLU A 571 7.04 18.62 31.11
C GLU A 571 5.99 17.82 30.33
N ASN A 572 5.88 18.02 29.01
CA ASN A 572 4.97 17.23 28.18
C ASN A 572 5.31 15.73 28.27
N ILE A 573 6.59 15.36 28.13
CA ILE A 573 7.05 13.97 28.23
C ILE A 573 6.84 13.42 29.64
N LYS A 574 7.22 14.17 30.69
CA LYS A 574 7.02 13.76 32.09
C LYS A 574 5.56 13.50 32.42
N ARG A 575 4.64 14.33 31.92
CA ARG A 575 3.19 14.15 32.11
C ARG A 575 2.68 12.89 31.41
N GLY A 576 3.13 12.61 30.19
CA GLY A 576 2.80 11.37 29.48
C GLY A 576 3.31 10.12 30.19
N ILE A 577 4.56 10.14 30.63
CA ILE A 577 5.16 9.02 31.39
C ILE A 577 4.42 8.80 32.71
N ARG A 578 4.06 9.87 33.43
CA ARG A 578 3.27 9.78 34.66
C ARG A 578 1.89 9.18 34.38
N TRP A 579 1.27 9.55 33.26
CA TRP A 579 -0.01 8.96 32.83
C TRP A 579 0.14 7.45 32.60
N LEU A 580 1.14 7.00 31.85
CA LEU A 580 1.38 5.57 31.60
C LEU A 580 1.63 4.80 32.90
N VAL A 581 2.45 5.34 33.80
CA VAL A 581 2.73 4.71 35.11
C VAL A 581 1.48 4.61 35.98
N THR A 582 0.65 5.65 36.00
CA THR A 582 -0.52 5.73 36.89
C THR A 582 -1.69 4.87 36.38
N ASN A 583 -1.83 4.73 35.06
CA ASN A 583 -2.93 4.00 34.43
C ASN A 583 -2.57 2.56 34.04
N GLN A 584 -1.41 2.04 34.47
CA GLN A 584 -1.11 0.62 34.34
C GLN A 584 -2.01 -0.17 35.30
N SER A 585 -2.71 -1.19 34.80
CA SER A 585 -3.57 -2.05 35.61
C SER A 585 -2.74 -2.77 36.67
N VAL A 586 -3.09 -2.59 37.94
CA VAL A 586 -2.47 -3.28 39.08
C VAL A 586 -3.49 -4.25 39.69
N GLY A 587 -3.27 -5.56 39.55
CA GLY A 587 -4.15 -6.62 40.07
C GLY A 587 -3.43 -7.95 40.26
N ASP A 588 -3.89 -8.76 41.22
CA ASP A 588 -3.22 -9.96 41.76
C ASP A 588 -3.14 -11.13 40.76
N ALA A 589 -2.11 -11.97 40.89
CA ALA A 589 -1.63 -12.94 39.90
C ALA A 589 -2.55 -14.16 39.64
N SER A 590 -3.85 -14.08 39.94
CA SER A 590 -4.76 -15.24 39.94
C SER A 590 -5.95 -15.18 38.97
N SER A 591 -6.08 -14.16 38.13
CA SER A 591 -7.13 -14.14 37.08
C SER A 591 -6.60 -13.58 35.76
N VAL A 592 -6.50 -14.45 34.76
CA VAL A 592 -5.95 -14.19 33.42
C VAL A 592 -6.84 -13.23 32.59
N GLU A 593 -8.08 -13.00 33.01
CA GLU A 593 -9.06 -12.21 32.23
C GLU A 593 -9.25 -10.77 32.73
N ALA A 594 -8.55 -10.34 33.80
CA ALA A 594 -8.55 -8.94 34.22
C ALA A 594 -7.23 -8.58 34.93
N GLY A 595 -6.33 -7.91 34.21
CA GLY A 595 -5.31 -7.02 34.76
C GLY A 595 -4.29 -7.60 35.75
N ALA A 596 -3.05 -7.77 35.26
CA ALA A 596 -1.87 -7.57 36.09
C ALA A 596 -0.69 -7.09 35.22
N ALA A 597 -0.43 -5.77 35.21
CA ALA A 597 0.68 -5.09 34.54
C ALA A 597 0.57 -4.76 33.03
N SER A 598 -0.64 -4.76 32.45
CA SER A 598 -0.92 -4.15 31.14
C SER A 598 -1.80 -2.89 31.28
N TRP A 599 -2.33 -2.35 30.17
CA TRP A 599 -3.22 -1.18 30.15
C TRP A 599 -4.60 -1.52 29.55
N PRO A 600 -5.66 -0.73 29.85
CA PRO A 600 -6.99 -0.92 29.28
C PRO A 600 -7.03 -0.80 27.75
N THR A 601 -7.94 -1.57 27.12
CA THR A 601 -8.10 -1.74 25.67
C THR A 601 -9.54 -1.45 25.18
N HIS A 602 -10.30 -0.63 25.92
CA HIS A 602 -11.73 -0.37 25.64
C HIS A 602 -11.99 0.58 24.46
N VAL A 603 -10.94 1.17 23.89
CA VAL A 603 -10.99 2.07 22.72
C VAL A 603 -10.13 1.46 21.62
N TYR A 604 -10.63 1.46 20.39
CA TYR A 604 -9.89 0.93 19.25
C TYR A 604 -8.86 1.94 18.75
N THR A 605 -7.65 1.44 18.50
CA THR A 605 -6.53 2.25 18.00
C THR A 605 -6.02 1.81 16.63
N GLY A 606 -6.58 0.74 16.06
CA GLY A 606 -6.27 0.24 14.72
C GLY A 606 -7.37 0.57 13.71
N THR A 607 -6.98 0.67 12.44
CA THR A 607 -7.89 0.95 11.33
C THR A 607 -7.63 -0.03 10.20
N GLY A 608 -8.65 -0.80 9.79
CA GLY A 608 -8.59 -1.62 8.58
C GLY A 608 -9.01 -0.81 7.36
N PHE A 609 -10.22 -0.26 7.41
CA PHE A 609 -10.77 0.64 6.39
C PHE A 609 -11.45 1.83 7.08
N PRO A 610 -10.97 3.07 6.87
CA PRO A 610 -11.56 4.24 7.48
C PRO A 610 -13.08 4.27 7.31
N ASN A 611 -13.80 4.44 8.43
CA ASN A 611 -15.27 4.50 8.50
C ASN A 611 -16.03 3.22 8.16
N VAL A 612 -15.33 2.11 7.88
CA VAL A 612 -15.94 0.84 7.45
C VAL A 612 -15.50 -0.31 8.35
N LEU A 613 -14.25 -0.32 8.79
CA LEU A 613 -13.67 -1.36 9.63
C LEU A 613 -12.57 -0.77 10.53
N TYR A 614 -12.82 -0.82 11.84
CA TYR A 614 -11.84 -0.50 12.86
C TYR A 614 -11.42 -1.75 13.63
N LEU A 615 -10.20 -1.73 14.17
CA LEU A 615 -9.58 -2.89 14.78
C LEU A 615 -9.04 -2.56 16.18
N GLY A 616 -9.32 -3.45 17.13
CA GLY A 616 -8.72 -3.48 18.44
C GLY A 616 -7.48 -4.35 18.44
N TYR A 617 -6.32 -3.76 18.75
CA TYR A 617 -5.05 -4.46 18.91
C TYR A 617 -4.64 -4.47 20.39
N PRO A 618 -4.93 -5.53 21.16
CA PRO A 618 -4.63 -5.54 22.59
C PRO A 618 -3.15 -5.27 22.90
N TYR A 619 -2.24 -5.79 22.07
CA TYR A 619 -0.81 -5.58 22.28
C TYR A 619 -0.31 -4.17 21.91
N TYR A 620 -1.10 -3.32 21.23
CA TYR A 620 -0.71 -1.90 21.07
C TYR A 620 -0.67 -1.18 22.41
N HIS A 621 -1.63 -1.50 23.29
CA HIS A 621 -1.69 -0.96 24.64
C HIS A 621 -0.65 -1.58 25.58
N HIS A 622 0.22 -2.47 25.07
CA HIS A 622 1.22 -3.17 25.86
C HIS A 622 2.64 -2.91 25.35
N ALA A 623 2.93 -3.27 24.09
CA ALA A 623 4.25 -3.17 23.49
C ALA A 623 4.71 -1.70 23.37
N PHE A 624 3.86 -0.80 22.86
CA PHE A 624 4.23 0.62 22.72
C PHE A 624 4.51 1.30 24.07
N PRO A 625 3.70 1.11 25.13
CA PRO A 625 4.05 1.60 26.47
C PRO A 625 5.37 1.06 27.01
N ILE A 626 5.69 -0.23 26.84
CA ILE A 626 7.00 -0.79 27.24
C ILE A 626 8.13 -0.03 26.54
N THR A 627 8.04 0.17 25.22
CA THR A 627 9.01 0.94 24.43
C THR A 627 9.13 2.36 24.95
N ALA A 628 8.03 3.09 25.09
CA ALA A 628 8.03 4.49 25.53
C ALA A 628 8.63 4.67 26.94
N LEU A 629 8.27 3.80 27.89
CA LEU A 629 8.82 3.82 29.25
C LEU A 629 10.33 3.52 29.24
N SER A 630 10.76 2.52 28.47
CA SER A 630 12.17 2.10 28.42
C SER A 630 13.06 3.14 27.74
N GLU A 631 12.59 3.72 26.62
CA GLU A 631 13.27 4.82 25.94
C GLU A 631 13.39 6.05 26.84
N TYR A 632 12.33 6.40 27.58
CA TYR A 632 12.35 7.49 28.56
C TYR A 632 13.37 7.25 29.68
N VAL A 633 13.38 6.06 30.28
CA VAL A 633 14.33 5.71 31.35
C VAL A 633 15.76 5.88 30.85
N ARG A 634 16.08 5.34 29.67
CA ARG A 634 17.39 5.50 29.04
C ARG A 634 17.73 6.96 28.78
N ALA A 635 16.79 7.76 28.29
CA ALA A 635 17.02 9.18 28.03
C ALA A 635 17.19 10.01 29.32
N ALA A 636 16.46 9.68 30.39
CA ALA A 636 16.54 10.36 31.67
C ALA A 636 17.81 10.02 32.48
N GLU A 637 18.39 8.83 32.27
CA GLU A 637 19.63 8.42 32.95
C GLU A 637 20.91 8.92 32.26
N ASN A 638 20.81 9.29 30.98
CA ASN A 638 21.93 9.76 30.17
C ASN A 638 21.90 11.29 29.95
N GLU A 639 21.58 12.10 30.98
CA GLU A 639 21.37 13.57 30.89
C GLU A 639 22.52 14.35 30.20
N ASP A 640 23.74 13.79 30.12
CA ASP A 640 24.91 14.38 29.41
C ASP A 640 25.04 13.98 27.92
N ASN A 641 24.15 13.14 27.38
CA ASN A 641 24.22 12.60 26.01
C ASN A 641 22.94 12.88 25.20
N LEU A 642 22.38 14.08 25.37
CA LEU A 642 21.32 14.60 24.49
C LEU A 642 21.89 14.90 23.10
N ALA A 643 21.98 13.89 22.24
CA ALA A 643 22.11 14.09 20.81
C ALA A 643 21.69 12.83 20.04
N LEU A 644 20.39 12.76 19.73
CA LEU A 644 19.84 12.36 18.44
C LEU A 644 20.02 10.91 17.99
N ALA A 645 19.05 10.43 17.23
CA ALA A 645 19.25 9.26 16.39
C ALA A 645 20.61 9.39 15.66
N PRO A 646 21.32 8.28 15.42
CA PRO A 646 22.67 8.31 14.86
C PRO A 646 22.75 9.23 13.65
N ARG A 647 23.73 10.14 13.66
CA ARG A 647 23.86 11.20 12.67
C ARG A 647 24.13 10.62 11.29
N ILE A 648 23.13 10.64 10.41
CA ILE A 648 23.33 10.36 8.99
C ILE A 648 23.58 11.69 8.29
N VAL A 649 24.83 11.93 7.87
CA VAL A 649 25.15 13.03 6.96
C VAL A 649 24.93 12.50 5.55
N LEU A 650 23.98 13.08 4.82
CA LEU A 650 23.81 12.75 3.42
C LEU A 650 25.07 13.24 2.66
N ASP A 651 25.68 12.39 1.83
CA ASP A 651 26.90 12.78 1.10
C ASP A 651 26.54 13.85 0.05
N ASP A 652 26.95 15.09 0.30
CA ASP A 652 26.65 16.25 -0.56
C ASP A 652 27.09 16.05 -2.02
N LYS A 653 28.12 15.23 -2.30
CA LYS A 653 28.53 14.90 -3.67
C LYS A 653 27.54 13.96 -4.35
N ILE A 654 26.98 13.02 -3.60
CA ILE A 654 25.93 12.11 -4.07
C ILE A 654 24.64 12.91 -4.26
N VAL A 655 24.23 13.74 -3.30
CA VAL A 655 23.03 14.61 -3.39
C VAL A 655 23.10 15.57 -4.58
N SER A 656 24.26 16.21 -4.81
CA SER A 656 24.47 17.11 -5.95
C SER A 656 24.45 16.40 -7.31
N ALA A 657 24.96 15.16 -7.39
CA ALA A 657 24.91 14.34 -8.61
C ALA A 657 23.51 13.77 -8.90
N LEU A 658 22.68 13.58 -7.87
CA LEU A 658 21.35 12.95 -7.96
C LEU A 658 20.20 13.94 -8.19
N ASN A 659 20.37 15.21 -7.82
CA ASN A 659 19.36 16.24 -8.06
C ASN A 659 19.30 16.76 -9.51
N LYS A 660 20.20 16.29 -10.38
CA LYS A 660 20.12 16.56 -11.82
C LYS A 660 19.07 15.65 -12.43
N ARG A 661 18.10 16.22 -13.16
CA ARG A 661 17.22 15.43 -14.01
C ARG A 661 18.01 14.96 -15.23
N ASP A 662 17.73 13.74 -15.67
CA ASP A 662 18.40 13.14 -16.82
C ASP A 662 17.61 13.47 -18.10
N VAL A 663 18.24 14.12 -19.08
CA VAL A 663 17.60 14.46 -20.37
C VAL A 663 18.21 13.62 -21.47
N LEU A 664 17.36 12.83 -22.14
CA LEU A 664 17.73 12.06 -23.32
C LEU A 664 17.37 12.85 -24.57
N LEU A 665 18.38 13.16 -25.39
CA LEU A 665 18.23 13.71 -26.73
C LEU A 665 18.37 12.57 -27.75
N MET A 666 17.25 12.10 -28.31
CA MET A 666 17.21 11.08 -29.36
C MET A 666 17.29 11.76 -30.73
N VAL A 667 18.40 11.59 -31.45
CA VAL A 667 18.64 12.30 -32.70
C VAL A 667 19.06 11.32 -33.81
N ALA A 668 18.17 11.13 -34.77
CA ALA A 668 18.47 10.44 -36.02
C ALA A 668 18.68 11.47 -37.15
N GLY A 669 19.80 11.36 -37.88
CA GLY A 669 20.07 12.25 -39.02
C GLY A 669 21.54 12.52 -39.33
N SER A 670 21.73 13.43 -40.28
CA SER A 670 23.00 13.93 -40.78
C SER A 670 23.68 14.92 -39.81
N ARG A 671 24.81 15.49 -40.23
CA ARG A 671 25.51 16.54 -39.46
C ARG A 671 24.61 17.75 -39.16
N GLY A 672 23.74 18.14 -40.10
CA GLY A 672 22.85 19.28 -39.93
C GLY A 672 21.78 19.05 -38.85
N ASP A 673 21.40 17.79 -38.64
CA ASP A 673 20.36 17.39 -37.69
C ASP A 673 20.87 17.35 -36.25
N ILE A 674 22.15 17.01 -36.06
CA ILE A 674 22.73 16.87 -34.72
C ILE A 674 23.31 18.15 -34.13
N GLU A 675 23.83 19.06 -34.96
CA GLU A 675 24.48 20.29 -34.46
C GLU A 675 23.57 21.11 -33.52
N PRO A 676 22.28 21.31 -33.83
CA PRO A 676 21.37 22.04 -32.95
C PRO A 676 21.18 21.33 -31.60
N PHE A 677 21.12 19.99 -31.59
CA PHE A 677 20.91 19.21 -30.37
C PHE A 677 22.15 19.13 -29.49
N VAL A 678 23.34 19.15 -30.09
CA VAL A 678 24.60 19.32 -29.33
C VAL A 678 24.60 20.68 -28.61
N ARG A 679 24.15 21.75 -29.29
CA ARG A 679 24.04 23.07 -28.66
C ARG A 679 22.94 23.14 -27.60
N ILE A 680 21.79 22.50 -27.83
CA ILE A 680 20.71 22.38 -26.84
C ILE A 680 21.22 21.61 -25.61
N GLY A 681 21.94 20.50 -25.82
CA GLY A 681 22.50 19.71 -24.75
C GLY A 681 23.52 20.48 -23.90
N ASP A 682 24.37 21.26 -24.55
CA ASP A 682 25.32 22.18 -23.89
C ASP A 682 24.60 23.20 -22.98
N ILE A 683 23.55 23.86 -23.48
CA ILE A 683 22.72 24.79 -22.68
C ILE A 683 22.03 24.07 -21.52
N LEU A 684 21.41 22.92 -21.77
CA LEU A 684 20.74 22.12 -20.75
C LEU A 684 21.71 21.70 -19.64
N GLN A 685 22.92 21.28 -20.01
CA GLN A 685 23.92 20.81 -19.05
C GLN A 685 24.58 21.95 -18.28
N HIS A 686 25.05 22.98 -18.98
CA HIS A 686 25.92 24.01 -18.40
C HIS A 686 25.16 25.23 -17.87
N GLU A 687 24.03 25.60 -18.48
CA GLU A 687 23.22 26.75 -18.03
C GLU A 687 22.08 26.32 -17.10
N LEU A 688 21.50 25.13 -17.32
CA LEU A 688 20.31 24.66 -16.60
C LEU A 688 20.57 23.49 -15.65
N GLY A 689 21.79 22.95 -15.63
CA GLY A 689 22.24 21.95 -14.65
C GLY A 689 21.69 20.53 -14.83
N PHE A 690 21.15 20.19 -16.00
CA PHE A 690 20.73 18.82 -16.32
C PHE A 690 21.93 17.88 -16.54
N ARG A 691 21.70 16.57 -16.42
CA ARG A 691 22.61 15.54 -16.97
C ARG A 691 22.09 15.16 -18.35
N VAL A 692 22.88 15.38 -19.39
CA VAL A 692 22.39 15.25 -20.77
C VAL A 692 23.09 14.13 -21.50
N ARG A 693 22.29 13.26 -22.13
CA ARG A 693 22.76 12.22 -23.04
C ARG A 693 22.20 12.43 -24.43
N ILE A 694 23.05 12.33 -25.44
CA ILE A 694 22.68 12.31 -26.85
C ILE A 694 22.81 10.89 -27.39
N ALA A 695 21.68 10.30 -27.76
CA ALA A 695 21.60 9.02 -28.44
C ALA A 695 21.55 9.26 -29.96
N THR A 696 22.55 8.77 -30.69
CA THR A 696 22.68 9.00 -32.13
C THR A 696 23.67 8.02 -32.78
N HIS A 697 23.89 8.14 -34.09
CA HIS A 697 24.77 7.23 -34.81
C HIS A 697 26.24 7.37 -34.37
N PRO A 698 27.03 6.27 -34.34
CA PRO A 698 28.44 6.25 -33.93
C PRO A 698 29.32 7.31 -34.60
N ALA A 699 29.01 7.66 -35.85
CA ALA A 699 29.74 8.67 -36.63
C ALA A 699 29.79 10.05 -35.94
N HIS A 700 28.88 10.34 -35.01
CA HIS A 700 28.81 11.62 -34.31
C HIS A 700 29.35 11.57 -32.87
N LYS A 701 29.85 10.43 -32.38
CA LYS A 701 30.37 10.25 -31.01
C LYS A 701 31.34 11.34 -30.57
N ASN A 702 32.41 11.52 -31.36
CA ASN A 702 33.42 12.55 -31.12
C ASN A 702 32.85 13.98 -31.06
N ARG A 703 31.69 14.24 -31.67
CA ARG A 703 31.07 15.58 -31.67
C ARG A 703 30.32 15.84 -30.37
N VAL A 704 29.62 14.83 -29.86
CA VAL A 704 28.88 14.90 -28.58
C VAL A 704 29.87 15.02 -27.42
N GLU A 705 30.85 14.11 -27.37
CA GLU A 705 31.79 14.03 -26.24
C GLU A 705 32.71 15.24 -26.13
N ARG A 706 33.04 15.91 -27.25
CA ARG A 706 33.85 17.15 -27.24
C ARG A 706 33.19 18.30 -26.46
N GLN A 707 31.87 18.29 -26.31
CA GLN A 707 31.13 19.26 -25.50
C GLN A 707 30.89 18.78 -24.06
N GLY A 708 31.50 17.66 -23.65
CA GLY A 708 31.32 17.09 -22.31
C GLY A 708 29.94 16.48 -22.09
N LEU A 709 29.18 16.19 -23.14
CA LEU A 709 27.87 15.53 -23.08
C LEU A 709 28.03 14.00 -23.14
N GLU A 710 27.11 13.26 -22.54
CA GLU A 710 27.11 11.79 -22.65
C GLU A 710 26.66 11.35 -24.05
N PHE A 711 27.37 10.39 -24.64
CA PHE A 711 27.02 9.79 -25.92
C PHE A 711 26.46 8.38 -25.72
N TYR A 712 25.47 8.00 -26.53
CA TYR A 712 25.00 6.62 -26.63
C TYR A 712 24.82 6.20 -28.10
N SER A 713 25.41 5.07 -28.47
CA SER A 713 25.33 4.53 -29.82
C SER A 713 24.00 3.85 -30.08
N VAL A 714 23.27 4.31 -31.10
CA VAL A 714 22.09 3.59 -31.59
C VAL A 714 22.39 2.64 -32.76
N GLY A 715 23.65 2.54 -33.15
CA GLY A 715 24.10 1.77 -34.30
C GLY A 715 23.72 2.38 -35.66
N GLY A 716 24.13 1.72 -36.74
CA GLY A 716 23.84 2.12 -38.13
C GLY A 716 24.70 3.28 -38.67
N ASP A 717 24.71 3.44 -40.01
CA ASP A 717 25.37 4.56 -40.69
C ASP A 717 24.32 5.64 -41.04
N PRO A 718 24.52 6.91 -40.62
CA PRO A 718 23.58 8.00 -40.91
C PRO A 718 23.32 8.20 -42.41
N ARG A 719 24.28 7.85 -43.28
CA ARG A 719 24.12 7.90 -44.74
C ARG A 719 23.21 6.80 -45.26
N VAL A 720 23.29 5.60 -44.69
CA VAL A 720 22.40 4.48 -45.04
C VAL A 720 20.99 4.77 -44.55
N PHE A 721 20.84 5.35 -43.36
CA PHE A 721 19.56 5.80 -42.83
C PHE A 721 18.94 6.90 -43.71
N ALA A 722 19.70 7.96 -44.02
CA ALA A 722 19.23 9.05 -44.89
C ALA A 722 18.90 8.58 -46.31
N ASN A 723 19.71 7.70 -46.90
CA ASN A 723 19.46 7.13 -48.24
C ASN A 723 18.22 6.22 -48.24
N THR A 724 17.92 5.52 -47.14
CA THR A 724 16.71 4.69 -47.03
C THR A 724 15.43 5.54 -47.16
N PHE A 725 15.45 6.77 -46.65
CA PHE A 725 14.33 7.71 -46.77
C PHE A 725 14.37 8.57 -48.04
N ASN A 726 15.55 8.88 -48.58
CA ASN A 726 15.71 9.70 -49.79
C ASN A 726 15.60 8.94 -51.12
N ASP A 727 16.02 7.66 -51.17
CA ASP A 727 16.15 6.92 -52.44
C ASP A 727 14.90 6.10 -52.82
N ARG A 728 13.83 6.12 -52.02
CA ARG A 728 12.59 5.40 -52.35
C ARG A 728 11.42 6.35 -52.61
N PRO A 729 11.04 6.56 -53.88
CA PRO A 729 9.68 6.97 -54.17
C PRO A 729 8.78 5.75 -53.92
N ASP A 730 7.85 5.91 -52.99
CA ASP A 730 6.68 5.03 -52.78
C ASP A 730 6.86 3.84 -51.81
N ILE A 731 6.64 4.13 -50.52
CA ILE A 731 6.43 3.13 -49.45
C ILE A 731 5.26 2.19 -49.76
N VAL A 732 4.20 2.69 -50.42
CA VAL A 732 3.00 1.91 -50.77
C VAL A 732 3.35 0.84 -51.80
N ALA A 733 4.12 1.19 -52.82
CA ALA A 733 4.59 0.22 -53.83
C ALA A 733 5.62 -0.79 -53.29
N SER A 734 6.32 -0.49 -52.19
CA SER A 734 7.23 -1.43 -51.51
C SER A 734 6.49 -2.39 -50.57
N PHE A 735 5.42 -1.93 -49.92
CA PHE A 735 4.55 -2.75 -49.08
C PHE A 735 3.84 -3.86 -49.90
N VAL A 736 3.42 -3.52 -51.13
CA VAL A 736 2.78 -4.47 -52.06
C VAL A 736 3.77 -5.51 -52.61
N ARG A 737 5.07 -5.24 -52.63
CA ARG A 737 6.11 -6.11 -53.22
C ARG A 737 6.80 -7.07 -52.23
N GLY A 738 6.56 -6.96 -50.92
CA GLY A 738 7.04 -7.93 -49.92
C GLY A 738 8.52 -7.84 -49.49
N ASP A 739 9.25 -6.80 -49.90
CA ASP A 739 10.70 -6.63 -49.63
C ASP A 739 11.06 -6.05 -48.24
N PHE A 740 10.22 -6.25 -47.21
CA PHE A 740 10.34 -5.56 -45.91
C PHE A 740 11.19 -6.29 -44.84
N SER A 741 11.68 -7.49 -45.12
CA SER A 741 12.33 -8.37 -44.11
C SER A 741 13.67 -7.82 -43.59
N ALA A 742 14.51 -7.26 -44.45
CA ALA A 742 15.79 -6.65 -44.04
C ALA A 742 15.60 -5.31 -43.29
N LEU A 743 14.57 -4.55 -43.65
CA LEU A 743 14.20 -3.30 -42.96
C LEU A 743 13.70 -3.59 -41.55
N LYS A 744 12.83 -4.60 -41.39
CA LYS A 744 12.24 -5.00 -40.11
C LYS A 744 13.29 -5.32 -39.05
N VAL A 745 14.32 -6.10 -39.41
CA VAL A 745 15.42 -6.43 -38.48
C VAL A 745 16.22 -5.17 -38.10
N THR A 746 16.45 -4.27 -39.04
CA THR A 746 17.16 -3.01 -38.80
C THR A 746 16.38 -2.09 -37.86
N PHE A 747 15.07 -1.94 -38.08
CA PHE A 747 14.18 -1.16 -37.22
C PHE A 747 14.04 -1.76 -35.82
N GLN A 748 13.90 -3.08 -35.69
CA GLN A 748 13.85 -3.76 -34.38
C GLN A 748 15.12 -3.51 -33.56
N ARG A 749 16.29 -3.56 -34.20
CA ARG A 749 17.57 -3.26 -33.55
C ARG A 749 17.66 -1.79 -33.15
N MET A 750 17.24 -0.87 -34.02
CA MET A 750 17.22 0.55 -33.70
C MET A 750 16.29 0.86 -32.53
N ILE A 751 15.06 0.33 -32.50
CA ILE A 751 14.11 0.50 -31.40
C ILE A 751 14.69 -0.02 -30.09
N ALA A 752 15.32 -1.20 -30.10
CA ALA A 752 16.00 -1.74 -28.92
C ALA A 752 17.13 -0.82 -28.44
N SER A 753 17.95 -0.29 -29.35
CA SER A 753 19.00 0.67 -28.99
C SER A 753 18.46 2.00 -28.48
N TRP A 754 17.35 2.50 -29.03
CA TRP A 754 16.67 3.69 -28.55
C TRP A 754 16.14 3.50 -27.11
N TRP A 755 15.55 2.34 -26.82
CA TRP A 755 15.15 1.98 -25.47
C TRP A 755 16.34 1.94 -24.51
N LEU A 756 17.39 1.19 -24.85
CA LEU A 756 18.57 1.06 -24.00
C LEU A 756 19.26 2.41 -23.75
N SER A 757 19.27 3.30 -24.75
CA SER A 757 19.84 4.64 -24.59
C SER A 757 19.20 5.44 -23.45
N ALA A 758 17.95 5.14 -23.13
CA ALA A 758 17.17 5.81 -22.11
C ALA A 758 17.40 5.26 -20.69
N ILE A 759 17.94 4.06 -20.53
CA ILE A 759 18.02 3.35 -19.23
C ILE A 759 19.40 2.75 -18.88
N ASP A 760 20.32 2.61 -19.85
CA ASP A 760 21.59 1.92 -19.65
C ASP A 760 22.67 2.84 -19.06
N SER A 761 23.61 2.31 -18.28
CA SER A 761 24.63 3.08 -17.59
C SER A 761 25.84 3.46 -18.45
N SER A 762 26.11 2.76 -19.55
CA SER A 762 27.27 3.01 -20.40
C SER A 762 27.06 2.60 -21.86
N ASP A 763 27.67 3.35 -22.78
CA ASP A 763 27.79 3.01 -24.21
C ASP A 763 28.81 1.88 -24.41
N THR A 764 28.46 0.65 -24.03
CA THR A 764 29.25 -0.52 -24.42
C THR A 764 28.90 -0.84 -25.87
N ASP A 765 29.87 -0.72 -26.77
CA ASP A 765 29.78 -1.02 -28.21
C ASP A 765 29.40 -2.51 -28.52
N SER A 766 29.02 -3.29 -27.50
CA SER A 766 28.54 -4.67 -27.56
C SER A 766 27.05 -4.75 -27.92
N GLY A 767 26.62 -3.96 -28.90
CA GLY A 767 25.30 -4.10 -29.51
C GLY A 767 25.19 -5.45 -30.22
N LEU A 768 24.36 -6.35 -29.67
CA LEU A 768 23.70 -7.46 -30.39
C LEU A 768 24.59 -8.54 -31.05
N ASN A 769 25.92 -8.50 -30.90
CA ASN A 769 26.80 -9.60 -31.30
C ASN A 769 27.30 -10.34 -30.06
N GLY A 770 26.64 -11.47 -29.78
CA GLY A 770 26.98 -12.53 -28.83
C GLY A 770 28.08 -12.23 -27.81
N VAL A 771 27.67 -11.88 -26.58
CA VAL A 771 28.50 -11.99 -25.39
C VAL A 771 27.72 -12.75 -24.32
N ASN A 772 28.40 -13.71 -23.70
CA ASN A 772 27.89 -14.60 -22.66
C ASN A 772 27.55 -13.80 -21.39
N VAL A 773 26.36 -14.02 -20.83
CA VAL A 773 25.79 -13.30 -19.68
C VAL A 773 26.73 -13.29 -18.46
N ASP A 774 27.55 -14.32 -18.30
CA ASP A 774 28.53 -14.45 -17.20
C ASP A 774 29.64 -13.39 -17.23
N SER A 775 29.97 -12.87 -18.41
CA SER A 775 31.05 -11.85 -18.54
C SER A 775 30.59 -10.43 -18.20
N LYS A 776 29.28 -10.18 -18.14
CA LYS A 776 28.70 -8.90 -17.68
C LYS A 776 28.83 -8.75 -16.15
N ILE A 777 28.71 -9.86 -15.41
CA ILE A 777 28.87 -9.92 -13.95
C ILE A 777 30.32 -9.59 -13.52
N GLN A 778 31.31 -9.90 -14.35
CA GLN A 778 32.71 -9.61 -14.05
C GLN A 778 33.15 -8.17 -14.40
N LEU A 779 32.51 -7.50 -15.37
CA LEU A 779 32.89 -6.13 -15.76
C LEU A 779 32.30 -5.06 -14.81
N GLU A 780 31.12 -5.29 -14.24
CA GLU A 780 30.47 -4.39 -13.28
C GLU A 780 31.21 -4.30 -11.92
N GLN A 781 32.15 -5.20 -11.65
CA GLN A 781 32.96 -5.16 -10.44
C GLN A 781 34.10 -4.13 -10.48
N ASN A 782 34.38 -3.51 -11.65
CA ASN A 782 35.59 -2.69 -11.85
C ASN A 782 35.39 -1.28 -12.41
N THR A 783 34.17 -0.76 -12.52
CA THR A 783 33.93 0.62 -12.96
C THR A 783 33.21 1.46 -11.89
N SER A 784 33.70 2.69 -11.74
CA SER A 784 33.46 3.67 -10.69
C SER A 784 32.01 4.10 -10.49
N LEU A 785 31.57 4.16 -9.23
CA LEU A 785 30.73 5.15 -8.50
C LEU A 785 29.60 5.99 -9.17
N GLU A 786 29.34 5.91 -10.46
CA GLU A 786 28.42 6.80 -11.17
C GLU A 786 26.94 6.35 -11.04
N ARG A 787 26.02 7.32 -11.14
CA ARG A 787 24.56 7.09 -11.14
C ARG A 787 24.15 6.47 -12.49
N PRO A 788 23.33 5.41 -12.53
CA PRO A 788 22.79 4.92 -13.80
C PRO A 788 21.95 6.01 -14.48
N PHE A 789 21.97 6.07 -15.81
CA PHE A 789 21.22 7.09 -16.55
C PHE A 789 19.81 6.56 -16.82
N VAL A 790 18.79 7.23 -16.30
CA VAL A 790 17.39 6.90 -16.58
C VAL A 790 16.69 8.20 -16.97
N ALA A 791 16.30 8.32 -18.24
CA ALA A 791 15.75 9.57 -18.77
C ALA A 791 14.51 10.02 -17.98
N ASP A 792 14.54 11.26 -17.48
CA ASP A 792 13.40 11.94 -16.87
C ASP A 792 12.61 12.76 -17.89
N ILE A 793 13.26 13.14 -19.00
CA ILE A 793 12.68 13.87 -20.13
C ILE A 793 13.26 13.29 -21.41
N VAL A 794 12.39 13.00 -22.37
CA VAL A 794 12.79 12.57 -23.72
C VAL A 794 12.58 13.72 -24.68
N VAL A 795 13.63 14.15 -25.37
CA VAL A 795 13.56 15.10 -26.49
C VAL A 795 13.98 14.35 -27.73
N SER A 796 13.18 14.36 -28.79
CA SER A 796 13.46 13.57 -29.98
C SER A 796 13.20 14.30 -31.28
N THR A 797 13.99 13.98 -32.30
CA THR A 797 13.60 14.24 -33.70
C THR A 797 12.56 13.24 -34.18
N LEU A 798 11.70 13.62 -35.12
CA LEU A 798 10.68 12.72 -35.68
C LEU A 798 11.28 11.47 -36.36
N PRO A 799 12.41 11.55 -37.10
CA PRO A 799 12.97 10.38 -37.78
C PRO A 799 13.39 9.23 -36.86
N THR A 800 13.45 9.41 -35.54
CA THR A 800 13.81 8.30 -34.62
C THR A 800 12.75 7.20 -34.57
N GLN A 801 11.47 7.54 -34.79
CA GLN A 801 10.28 6.68 -34.76
C GLN A 801 10.05 5.83 -33.49
N ALA A 802 10.97 5.81 -32.52
CA ALA A 802 10.85 5.08 -31.26
C ALA A 802 10.45 5.96 -30.07
N HIS A 803 10.43 7.28 -30.27
CA HIS A 803 10.29 8.27 -29.20
C HIS A 803 9.00 8.14 -28.38
N CYS A 804 7.87 7.85 -29.03
CA CYS A 804 6.58 7.67 -28.35
C CYS A 804 6.62 6.41 -27.48
N HIS A 805 7.13 5.31 -28.01
CA HIS A 805 7.27 4.05 -27.29
C HIS A 805 8.23 4.17 -26.10
N VAL A 806 9.36 4.86 -26.25
CA VAL A 806 10.32 5.09 -25.17
C VAL A 806 9.70 5.96 -24.08
N ALA A 807 9.07 7.07 -24.44
CA ALA A 807 8.45 7.97 -23.46
C ALA A 807 7.26 7.34 -22.73
N GLU A 808 6.41 6.59 -23.45
CA GLU A 808 5.29 5.83 -22.89
C GLU A 808 5.78 4.75 -21.92
N SER A 809 6.79 3.97 -22.33
CA SER A 809 7.37 2.92 -21.49
C SER A 809 8.03 3.46 -20.22
N LEU A 810 8.53 4.70 -20.24
CA LEU A 810 9.10 5.37 -19.06
C LEU A 810 8.06 6.14 -18.23
N GLY A 811 6.88 6.43 -18.78
CA GLY A 811 5.92 7.35 -18.19
C GLY A 811 6.46 8.79 -18.05
N LYS A 812 7.28 9.25 -19.01
CA LYS A 812 8.00 10.54 -18.93
C LYS A 812 7.59 11.51 -20.03
N PRO A 813 7.74 12.84 -19.82
CA PRO A 813 7.44 13.85 -20.84
C PRO A 813 8.25 13.65 -22.12
N LEU A 814 7.57 13.77 -23.27
CA LEU A 814 8.15 13.77 -24.61
C LEU A 814 8.07 15.15 -25.24
N VAL A 815 9.20 15.65 -25.76
CA VAL A 815 9.27 16.86 -26.58
C VAL A 815 9.74 16.48 -27.98
N LEU A 816 8.91 16.74 -28.98
CA LEU A 816 9.28 16.56 -30.38
C LEU A 816 9.82 17.85 -30.96
N VAL A 817 11.02 17.77 -31.54
CA VAL A 817 11.70 18.91 -32.15
C VAL A 817 12.11 18.50 -33.55
N SER A 818 11.65 19.23 -34.56
CA SER A 818 12.19 19.08 -35.92
C SER A 818 12.70 20.39 -36.47
N ILE A 819 13.82 20.29 -37.18
CA ILE A 819 14.43 21.39 -37.93
C ILE A 819 13.91 21.47 -39.38
N GLN A 820 13.07 20.50 -39.77
CA GLN A 820 12.37 20.44 -41.05
C GLN A 820 10.87 20.19 -40.78
N PRO A 821 9.94 20.64 -41.64
CA PRO A 821 8.53 20.34 -41.48
C PRO A 821 8.25 18.87 -41.85
N ASP A 822 8.47 17.96 -40.89
CA ASP A 822 8.17 16.52 -41.02
C ASP A 822 6.70 16.18 -40.75
N ILE A 823 5.85 17.19 -40.55
CA ILE A 823 4.42 17.05 -40.32
C ILE A 823 3.70 17.73 -41.50
N PRO A 824 2.75 17.06 -42.17
CA PRO A 824 2.00 17.71 -43.24
C PRO A 824 1.26 18.93 -42.70
N THR A 825 1.35 20.05 -43.39
CA THR A 825 0.55 21.25 -43.08
C THR A 825 -0.38 21.58 -44.24
N SER A 826 -1.29 22.54 -44.06
CA SER A 826 -2.12 23.06 -45.16
C SER A 826 -1.28 23.58 -46.34
N ASP A 827 -0.05 24.01 -46.06
CA ASP A 827 0.80 24.72 -47.01
C ASP A 827 1.97 23.86 -47.53
N TYR A 828 2.32 22.76 -46.84
CA TYR A 828 3.40 21.84 -47.24
C TYR A 828 2.97 20.37 -47.16
N PRO A 829 3.19 19.55 -48.21
CA PRO A 829 2.94 18.11 -48.16
C PRO A 829 4.05 17.41 -47.34
N HIS A 830 3.76 16.23 -46.81
CA HIS A 830 4.76 15.46 -46.09
C HIS A 830 5.85 14.89 -47.02
N MET A 831 7.13 14.95 -46.60
CA MET A 831 8.28 14.59 -47.44
C MET A 831 8.26 13.15 -47.98
N MET A 832 7.77 12.17 -47.21
CA MET A 832 7.66 10.77 -47.66
C MET A 832 6.59 10.54 -48.76
N THR A 833 5.79 11.55 -49.10
CA THR A 833 4.75 11.47 -50.14
C THR A 833 5.14 12.20 -51.43
N MET A 834 6.35 12.80 -51.48
CA MET A 834 6.78 13.62 -52.61
C MET A 834 7.40 12.79 -53.74
N THR A 835 6.73 12.74 -54.90
CA THR A 835 7.33 12.28 -56.15
C THR A 835 7.82 13.48 -56.96
N ARG A 836 9.11 13.84 -56.80
CA ARG A 836 9.88 14.95 -57.43
C ARG A 836 9.73 16.34 -56.80
N PRO A 837 10.81 17.15 -56.76
CA PRO A 837 10.82 18.45 -56.10
C PRO A 837 10.19 19.52 -57.00
N SER A 838 8.86 19.60 -57.01
CA SER A 838 8.18 20.82 -57.45
C SER A 838 7.18 21.26 -56.38
N PHE A 839 7.48 22.38 -55.74
CA PHE A 839 6.68 23.03 -54.69
C PHE A 839 5.34 23.61 -55.20
N ASN A 840 4.84 23.14 -56.34
CA ASN A 840 3.67 23.72 -57.03
C ASN A 840 2.50 22.73 -57.19
N SER A 841 2.37 21.76 -56.29
CA SER A 841 1.16 20.93 -56.18
C SER A 841 0.12 21.62 -55.27
N GLY A 842 -1.13 21.71 -55.73
CA GLY A 842 -2.18 22.45 -55.02
C GLY A 842 -2.52 21.88 -53.63
N ARG A 843 -3.14 22.72 -52.76
CA ARG A 843 -3.53 22.41 -51.37
C ARG A 843 -4.17 21.03 -51.14
N TRP A 844 -4.83 20.47 -52.15
CA TRP A 844 -5.47 19.16 -52.07
C TRP A 844 -4.45 18.00 -51.95
N TRP A 845 -3.27 18.10 -52.56
CA TRP A 845 -2.22 17.09 -52.40
C TRP A 845 -1.64 17.07 -50.98
N ASN A 846 -1.58 18.23 -50.32
CA ASN A 846 -1.16 18.34 -48.93
C ASN A 846 -2.13 17.58 -48.00
N TYR A 847 -3.44 17.65 -48.25
CA TYR A 847 -4.44 16.88 -47.50
C TYR A 847 -4.35 15.37 -47.73
N ILE A 848 -4.08 14.90 -48.96
CA ILE A 848 -3.91 13.46 -49.18
C ILE A 848 -2.64 12.94 -48.52
N SER A 849 -1.57 13.75 -48.46
CA SER A 849 -0.38 13.36 -47.69
C SER A 849 -0.69 13.08 -46.22
N HIS A 850 -1.71 13.76 -45.66
CA HIS A 850 -2.20 13.56 -44.30
C HIS A 850 -2.88 12.18 -44.11
N ILE A 851 -3.61 11.71 -45.11
CA ILE A 851 -4.33 10.42 -45.08
C ILE A 851 -3.34 9.26 -45.29
N CYS A 852 -2.41 9.40 -46.23
CA CYS A 852 -1.46 8.34 -46.56
C CYS A 852 -0.54 7.95 -45.40
N ILE A 853 -0.21 8.89 -44.50
CA ILE A 853 0.66 8.62 -43.34
C ILE A 853 -0.09 7.96 -42.19
N GLN A 854 -1.36 8.28 -41.98
CA GLN A 854 -2.14 7.60 -40.93
C GLN A 854 -2.38 6.11 -41.21
N VAL A 855 -2.22 5.69 -42.46
CA VAL A 855 -2.44 4.30 -42.90
C VAL A 855 -1.16 3.45 -42.81
N VAL A 856 0.02 4.08 -42.73
CA VAL A 856 1.34 3.44 -42.56
C VAL A 856 1.72 3.44 -41.09
#